data_AF-R8BJN5-F1
#
_entry.id   AF-R8BJN5-F1
#
_cell.length_a   1.000
_cell.length_b   1.000
_cell.length_c   1.000
_cell.angle_alpha   90.00
_cell.angle_beta   90.00
_cell.angle_gamma   90.00
#
_symmetry.space_group_name_H-M   'P 1'
#
loop_
_entity.id
_entity.type
_entity.pdbx_description
1 polymer ?
#
loop_
_entity_poly.entity_id
_entity_poly.type
_entity_poly.pdbx_seq_one_letter_code
_entity_poly.pdbx_strand_id
1 'polypeptide(L)'
;MTSYGRYYRPALKNSVDVQLQTAFSDGNWSTVVRLAAKRAQSLKDAYYEAIRACAESQLEGPSERSAAVLALDALVRNPTAVPDVETLDLYEWACRDAQPSLAYSETLGALRSRWVKANPRSVLGIECLKACIQNWDLINAQQIAATLDKASPNTNDRRYMFWNVTLTYLLSISAQCPEGKSRIYGMLATKLVERAAEAAETTGEGNTSDRSLREEEEIILFYHIIEAQAPPETFLKSMRSSSIGALRQLEDGRKYLFLRGLTAFAKRGDWNIIYDFCSQALARTDADGSPSFLAADWRVWKIFVEAASKQPDEQSAFRKVQEMLQKLVSVKSKVAQMYVKNISLASVEFAFRLPTNLLPLSGKDLPTPRVLQICFFLDQHYNKLSVFDDIKDYIGQLSFDETKSLLDVMIPKISEKDALSPLFFDRLSSLSPGLFHGDRRPLMEPLRSYYSSSLKDRAPVKIWDAFAAGSYSAILDMVEYMDRLRRSCTLVMTAVEERRATRAIGGKLDSGIDELPMLSEVTEHATLVNVTDYGSLPNLESSFVPPLADLVRIGPELTNERSHLALLTEQYLDVIDHKPPKDYKPSKANDAALKDTAATIESMARIQQAMSAFLHGEGLMAKLTGPEETYYSSVSLLSAMLLTALTTGRSAAVPPSFALCSSTLKSTIEALQAACVSKGLPSTSRLSTFYALSNHHTLSALRDTALAIKHTVAFMQAFNERESARDRSGKSGLHKEVVAEARVLDTIATRSLAEVRNHIKALKEALGQGGWLDQMTEWTLGTESDDVEVQELWSAVSDIIDTSMLEDWAGRAVESWREGVKGWSTVKLE
;
A
#
# COMPACT_ATOMS: atom_id res chain seq x y z
N MET A 1 10.98 23.98 15.10
CA MET A 1 10.06 23.66 16.21
C MET A 1 9.12 22.55 15.76
N THR A 2 9.50 21.36 16.19
CA THR A 2 8.82 20.05 16.30
C THR A 2 7.39 19.88 15.75
N SER A 3 7.27 18.97 14.79
CA SER A 3 6.09 18.31 14.16
C SER A 3 5.03 17.71 15.10
N TYR A 4 4.97 18.08 16.38
CA TYR A 4 4.22 17.36 17.41
C TYR A 4 3.06 18.15 18.05
N GLY A 5 2.70 19.31 17.52
CA GLY A 5 1.74 20.24 18.15
C GLY A 5 0.37 19.64 18.52
N ARG A 6 -0.10 18.60 17.82
CA ARG A 6 -1.41 17.96 18.07
C ARG A 6 -1.51 17.23 19.41
N TYR A 7 -0.40 16.75 19.96
CA TYR A 7 -0.38 15.94 21.20
C TYR A 7 0.03 16.74 22.44
N TYR A 8 0.48 18.00 22.27
CA TYR A 8 0.88 18.84 23.38
C TYR A 8 -0.28 19.69 23.86
N ARG A 9 -0.41 19.81 25.19
CA ARG A 9 -1.37 20.70 25.82
C ARG A 9 -1.09 22.15 25.39
N PRO A 10 -2.08 22.89 24.87
CA PRO A 10 -1.88 24.27 24.44
C PRO A 10 -1.57 25.16 25.63
N ALA A 11 -0.78 26.21 25.39
CA ALA A 11 -0.56 27.25 26.39
C ALA A 11 -1.78 28.19 26.45
N LEU A 12 -2.18 28.58 27.66
CA LEU A 12 -3.20 29.63 27.82
C LEU A 12 -2.60 30.99 27.46
N LYS A 13 -3.44 31.94 27.03
CA LYS A 13 -3.00 33.32 26.77
C LYS A 13 -2.24 33.90 27.97
N ASN A 14 -1.23 34.73 27.67
CA ASN A 14 -0.45 35.46 28.68
C ASN A 14 -1.31 36.37 29.57
N SER A 15 -2.51 36.75 29.11
CA SER A 15 -3.49 37.54 29.87
C SER A 15 -4.22 36.75 30.96
N VAL A 16 -4.14 35.41 30.94
CA VAL A 16 -4.74 34.54 31.96
C VAL A 16 -3.90 34.59 33.24
N ASP A 17 -4.56 34.66 34.39
CA ASP A 17 -3.85 34.73 35.67
C ASP A 17 -3.03 33.45 35.96
N VAL A 18 -1.91 33.64 36.68
CA VAL A 18 -0.95 32.56 36.98
C VAL A 18 -1.60 31.39 37.71
N GLN A 19 -2.63 31.63 38.52
CA GLN A 19 -3.32 30.57 39.26
C GLN A 19 -4.06 29.62 38.30
N LEU A 20 -4.78 30.16 37.32
CA LEU A 20 -5.45 29.35 36.29
C LEU A 20 -4.45 28.72 35.32
N GLN A 21 -3.38 29.42 34.94
CA GLN A 21 -2.32 28.85 34.10
C GLN A 21 -1.64 27.64 34.76
N THR A 22 -1.29 27.75 36.05
CA THR A 22 -0.64 26.67 36.81
C THR A 22 -1.59 25.47 36.97
N ALA A 23 -2.85 25.71 37.32
CA ALA A 23 -3.83 24.62 37.42
C ALA A 23 -4.03 23.89 36.09
N PHE A 24 -4.00 24.63 34.97
CA PHE A 24 -4.10 24.07 33.62
C PHE A 24 -2.84 23.31 33.22
N SER A 25 -1.63 23.76 33.56
CA SER A 25 -0.37 23.04 33.29
C SER A 25 -0.24 21.77 34.12
N ASP A 26 -0.77 21.77 35.34
CA ASP A 26 -0.66 20.63 36.26
C ASP A 26 -1.73 19.56 35.99
N GLY A 27 -2.71 19.84 35.13
CA GLY A 27 -3.81 18.91 34.81
C GLY A 27 -4.83 18.79 35.94
N ASN A 28 -4.95 19.81 36.79
CA ASN A 28 -5.94 19.85 37.87
C ASN A 28 -7.30 20.33 37.32
N TRP A 29 -7.93 19.47 36.51
CA TRP A 29 -9.11 19.83 35.69
C TRP A 29 -10.29 20.34 36.49
N SER A 30 -10.58 19.75 37.66
CA SER A 30 -11.67 20.22 38.53
C SER A 30 -11.44 21.65 39.04
N THR A 31 -10.20 22.00 39.35
CA THR A 31 -9.82 23.36 39.75
C THR A 31 -9.91 24.33 38.57
N VAL A 32 -9.46 23.91 37.39
CA VAL A 32 -9.55 24.69 36.15
C VAL A 32 -11.00 25.02 35.83
N VAL A 33 -11.92 24.04 35.85
CA VAL A 33 -13.35 24.26 35.57
C VAL A 33 -13.93 25.33 36.50
N ARG A 34 -13.66 25.23 37.81
CA ARG A 34 -14.15 26.19 38.80
C ARG A 34 -13.59 27.61 38.58
N LEU A 35 -12.28 27.72 38.35
CA LEU A 35 -11.61 29.01 38.13
C LEU A 35 -12.07 29.64 36.81
N ALA A 36 -12.10 28.88 35.72
CA ALA A 36 -12.54 29.32 34.41
C ALA A 36 -14.01 29.79 34.43
N ALA A 37 -14.92 29.05 35.08
CA ALA A 37 -16.32 29.46 35.24
C ALA A 37 -16.47 30.79 36.00
N LYS A 38 -15.70 30.96 37.10
CA LYS A 38 -15.69 32.21 37.86
C LYS A 38 -15.19 33.38 37.00
N ARG A 39 -14.14 33.15 36.21
CA ARG A 39 -13.57 34.17 35.32
C ARG A 39 -14.52 34.54 34.19
N ALA A 40 -15.13 33.55 33.54
CA ALA A 40 -16.12 33.76 32.49
C ALA A 40 -17.30 34.61 33.00
N GLN A 41 -17.81 34.34 34.19
CA GLN A 41 -18.89 35.13 34.79
C GLN A 41 -18.45 36.57 35.11
N SER A 42 -17.22 36.76 35.62
CA SER A 42 -16.72 38.08 36.02
C SER A 42 -16.28 38.96 34.86
N LEU A 43 -15.62 38.40 33.85
CA LEU A 43 -15.00 39.11 32.74
C LEU A 43 -15.86 39.11 31.48
N LYS A 44 -16.88 38.24 31.41
CA LYS A 44 -17.76 38.05 30.24
C LYS A 44 -16.99 37.79 28.94
N ASP A 45 -15.84 37.13 29.07
CA ASP A 45 -14.96 36.78 27.95
C ASP A 45 -15.15 35.31 27.59
N ALA A 46 -15.52 35.07 26.33
CA ALA A 46 -15.79 33.75 25.78
C ALA A 46 -14.57 32.81 25.81
N TYR A 47 -13.34 33.35 25.89
CA TYR A 47 -12.13 32.54 26.00
C TYR A 47 -12.12 31.69 27.28
N TYR A 48 -12.66 32.21 28.40
CA TYR A 48 -12.72 31.44 29.65
C TYR A 48 -13.76 30.32 29.60
N GLU A 49 -14.83 30.47 28.81
CA GLU A 49 -15.77 29.37 28.55
C GLU A 49 -15.10 28.28 27.71
N ALA A 50 -14.22 28.64 26.76
CA ALA A 50 -13.44 27.66 26.01
C ALA A 50 -12.46 26.90 26.91
N ILE A 51 -11.75 27.57 27.83
CA ILE A 51 -10.89 26.92 28.83
C ILE A 51 -11.70 25.94 29.69
N ARG A 52 -12.90 26.36 30.10
CA ARG A 52 -13.81 25.54 30.91
C ARG A 52 -14.24 24.28 30.15
N ALA A 53 -14.77 24.42 28.94
CA ALA A 53 -15.22 23.29 28.12
C ALA A 53 -14.05 22.33 27.79
N CYS A 54 -12.85 22.88 27.56
CA CYS A 54 -11.62 22.12 27.38
C CYS A 54 -11.26 21.29 28.62
N ALA A 55 -11.38 21.86 29.83
CA ALA A 55 -11.11 21.15 31.07
C ALA A 55 -12.19 20.12 31.41
N GLU A 56 -13.46 20.41 31.12
CA GLU A 56 -14.58 19.48 31.26
C GLU A 56 -14.36 18.25 30.37
N SER A 57 -13.83 18.41 29.15
CA SER A 57 -13.58 17.27 28.26
C SER A 57 -12.56 16.26 28.77
N GLN A 58 -11.73 16.65 29.75
CA GLN A 58 -10.74 15.78 30.38
C GLN A 58 -11.28 15.03 31.61
N LEU A 59 -12.54 15.28 32.01
CA LEU A 59 -13.20 14.56 33.11
C LEU A 59 -13.81 13.23 32.63
N GLU A 60 -14.19 12.36 33.57
CA GLU A 60 -14.70 11.02 33.26
C GLU A 60 -16.19 10.99 32.85
N GLY A 61 -16.95 12.03 33.17
CA GLY A 61 -18.38 12.07 32.92
C GLY A 61 -18.74 12.20 31.42
N PRO A 62 -19.75 11.46 30.91
CA PRO A 62 -20.11 11.50 29.49
C PRO A 62 -20.55 12.87 28.97
N SER A 63 -21.22 13.66 29.81
CA SER A 63 -21.68 15.01 29.46
C SER A 63 -20.50 15.97 29.39
N GLU A 64 -19.56 15.84 30.33
CA GLU A 64 -18.36 16.64 30.45
C GLU A 64 -17.39 16.35 29.29
N ARG A 65 -17.20 15.07 28.93
CA ARG A 65 -16.42 14.65 27.75
C ARG A 65 -16.92 15.26 26.44
N SER A 66 -18.22 15.50 26.34
CA SER A 66 -18.85 16.06 25.15
C SER A 66 -18.88 17.59 25.13
N ALA A 67 -18.50 18.26 26.22
CA ALA A 67 -18.65 19.71 26.37
C ALA A 67 -17.93 20.51 25.28
N ALA A 68 -16.68 20.14 24.96
CA ALA A 68 -15.90 20.78 23.91
C ALA A 68 -16.51 20.59 22.51
N VAL A 69 -17.05 19.40 22.23
CA VAL A 69 -17.71 19.09 20.94
C VAL A 69 -18.99 19.90 20.78
N LEU A 70 -19.80 20.01 21.84
CA LEU A 70 -21.04 20.80 21.84
C LEU A 70 -20.76 22.31 21.68
N ALA A 71 -19.75 22.83 22.39
CA ALA A 71 -19.34 24.22 22.25
C ALA A 71 -18.84 24.53 20.83
N LEU A 72 -18.09 23.61 20.24
CA LEU A 72 -17.62 23.72 18.86
C LEU A 72 -18.78 23.69 17.85
N ASP A 73 -19.74 22.78 17.99
CA ASP A 73 -20.94 22.72 17.13
C ASP A 73 -21.74 24.04 17.19
N ALA A 74 -21.90 24.62 18.38
CA ALA A 74 -22.55 25.92 18.55
C ALA A 74 -21.83 27.06 17.81
N LEU A 75 -20.48 27.07 17.83
CA LEU A 75 -19.67 28.06 17.10
C LEU A 75 -19.79 27.87 15.57
N VAL A 76 -19.81 26.63 15.09
CA VAL A 76 -19.92 26.33 13.65
C VAL A 76 -21.26 26.78 13.10
N ARG A 77 -22.35 26.50 13.84
CA ARG A 77 -23.73 26.89 13.49
C ARG A 77 -23.96 28.39 13.48
N ASN A 78 -23.19 29.15 14.27
CA ASN A 78 -23.25 30.60 14.23
C ASN A 78 -22.39 31.15 13.07
N PRO A 79 -22.99 31.68 11.98
CA PRO A 79 -22.23 32.15 10.82
C PRO A 79 -21.37 33.39 11.11
N THR A 80 -21.65 34.11 12.21
CA THR A 80 -20.92 35.32 12.63
C THR A 80 -19.82 35.04 13.64
N ALA A 81 -19.69 33.81 14.13
CA ALA A 81 -18.67 33.46 15.11
C ALA A 81 -17.28 33.45 14.46
N VAL A 82 -16.38 34.26 15.03
CA VAL A 82 -14.96 34.35 14.65
C VAL A 82 -14.10 34.19 15.92
N PRO A 83 -14.05 32.98 16.51
CA PRO A 83 -13.22 32.72 17.68
C PRO A 83 -11.74 32.92 17.33
N ASP A 84 -10.95 33.43 18.28
CA ASP A 84 -9.50 33.59 18.08
C ASP A 84 -8.76 32.25 17.97
N VAL A 85 -7.52 32.30 17.49
CA VAL A 85 -6.72 31.11 17.17
C VAL A 85 -6.45 30.29 18.43
N GLU A 86 -6.17 30.93 19.56
CA GLU A 86 -5.94 30.26 20.83
C GLU A 86 -7.19 29.55 21.36
N THR A 87 -8.39 30.09 21.11
CA THR A 87 -9.66 29.41 21.39
C THR A 87 -9.79 28.15 20.52
N LEU A 88 -9.45 28.24 19.25
CA LEU A 88 -9.50 27.11 18.32
C LEU A 88 -8.51 26.01 18.71
N ASP A 89 -7.30 26.38 19.14
CA ASP A 89 -6.29 25.44 19.62
C ASP A 89 -6.74 24.68 20.88
N LEU A 90 -7.45 25.35 21.79
CA LEU A 90 -8.06 24.70 22.97
C LEU A 90 -9.10 23.65 22.57
N TYR A 91 -10.00 23.98 21.64
CA TYR A 91 -11.00 23.03 21.16
C TYR A 91 -10.39 21.89 20.34
N GLU A 92 -9.38 22.16 19.52
CA GLU A 92 -8.67 21.12 18.77
C GLU A 92 -8.00 20.12 19.70
N TRP A 93 -7.30 20.61 20.74
CA TRP A 93 -6.70 19.73 21.75
C TRP A 93 -7.75 18.97 22.56
N ALA A 94 -8.86 19.61 22.92
CA ALA A 94 -9.94 19.02 23.70
C ALA A 94 -10.71 17.91 22.95
N CYS A 95 -10.81 18.04 21.62
CA CYS A 95 -11.56 17.12 20.75
C CYS A 95 -10.66 16.05 20.08
N ARG A 96 -9.38 15.97 20.42
CA ARG A 96 -8.41 15.07 19.76
C ARG A 96 -8.81 13.58 19.81
N ASP A 97 -9.44 13.17 20.91
CA ASP A 97 -9.85 11.78 21.20
C ASP A 97 -11.39 11.62 21.16
N ALA A 98 -12.11 12.57 20.53
CA ALA A 98 -13.56 12.54 20.46
C ALA A 98 -14.07 11.34 19.64
N GLN A 99 -15.11 10.67 20.14
CA GLN A 99 -15.82 9.58 19.46
C GLN A 99 -17.30 9.96 19.27
N PRO A 100 -17.84 9.97 18.03
CA PRO A 100 -17.16 9.70 16.76
C PRO A 100 -16.14 10.79 16.40
N SER A 101 -15.20 10.45 15.50
CA SER A 101 -14.16 11.39 15.09
C SER A 101 -14.77 12.63 14.45
N LEU A 102 -14.26 13.81 14.83
CA LEU A 102 -14.74 15.09 14.32
C LEU A 102 -14.51 15.25 12.81
N ALA A 103 -15.52 15.72 12.08
CA ALA A 103 -15.38 16.20 10.71
C ALA A 103 -14.63 17.53 10.71
N TYR A 104 -13.29 17.47 10.73
CA TYR A 104 -12.43 18.65 10.89
C TYR A 104 -12.71 19.75 9.86
N SER A 105 -12.91 19.38 8.58
CA SER A 105 -13.18 20.31 7.49
C SER A 105 -14.49 21.09 7.66
N GLU A 106 -15.49 20.50 8.30
CA GLU A 106 -16.79 21.12 8.54
C GLU A 106 -16.83 21.92 9.86
N THR A 107 -15.83 21.72 10.73
CA THR A 107 -15.82 22.26 12.09
C THR A 107 -14.64 23.20 12.33
N LEU A 108 -13.53 22.71 12.91
CA LEU A 108 -12.35 23.52 13.23
C LEU A 108 -11.73 24.16 11.99
N GLY A 109 -11.61 23.42 10.89
CA GLY A 109 -11.12 23.92 9.62
C GLY A 109 -11.96 25.07 9.07
N ALA A 110 -13.29 24.93 9.14
CA ALA A 110 -14.22 25.98 8.71
C ALA A 110 -14.07 27.25 9.56
N LEU A 111 -13.94 27.11 10.89
CA LEU A 111 -13.73 28.25 11.78
C LEU A 111 -12.37 28.92 11.55
N ARG A 112 -11.29 28.15 11.33
CA ARG A 112 -9.97 28.68 10.96
C ARG A 112 -10.02 29.47 9.65
N SER A 113 -10.70 28.95 8.64
CA SER A 113 -10.94 29.65 7.36
C SER A 113 -11.72 30.96 7.57
N ARG A 114 -12.79 30.95 8.38
CA ARG A 114 -13.53 32.18 8.74
C ARG A 114 -12.65 33.20 9.44
N TRP A 115 -11.81 32.75 10.39
CA TRP A 115 -10.90 33.63 11.11
C TRP A 115 -9.87 34.30 10.19
N VAL A 116 -9.27 33.56 9.26
CA VAL A 116 -8.33 34.14 8.29
C VAL A 116 -9.02 35.12 7.34
N LYS A 117 -10.24 34.83 6.90
CA LYS A 117 -11.01 35.77 6.06
C LYS A 117 -11.30 37.09 6.78
N ALA A 118 -11.55 37.04 8.09
CA ALA A 118 -11.71 38.24 8.92
C ALA A 118 -10.38 38.95 9.20
N ASN A 119 -9.25 38.21 9.23
CA ASN A 119 -7.93 38.72 9.60
C ASN A 119 -6.86 38.41 8.51
N PRO A 120 -7.05 38.84 7.26
CA PRO A 120 -6.30 38.33 6.10
C PRO A 120 -4.81 38.72 6.08
N ARG A 121 -4.40 39.70 6.88
CA ARG A 121 -3.00 40.17 7.00
C ARG A 121 -2.31 39.70 8.28
N SER A 122 -2.98 38.93 9.13
CA SER A 122 -2.38 38.44 10.37
C SER A 122 -1.41 37.30 10.08
N VAL A 123 -0.26 37.31 10.77
CA VAL A 123 0.74 36.24 10.70
C VAL A 123 0.19 34.89 11.19
N LEU A 124 -0.80 34.90 12.09
CA LEU A 124 -1.45 33.68 12.58
C LEU A 124 -2.29 32.99 11.47
N GLY A 125 -2.49 33.65 10.33
CA GLY A 125 -3.09 33.00 9.15
C GLY A 125 -2.25 31.81 8.65
N ILE A 126 -0.92 31.87 8.83
CA ILE A 126 0.00 30.76 8.53
C ILE A 126 -0.23 29.61 9.51
N GLU A 127 -0.49 29.89 10.79
CA GLU A 127 -0.77 28.87 11.80
C GLU A 127 -2.10 28.16 11.52
N CYS A 128 -3.14 28.92 11.13
CA CYS A 128 -4.40 28.36 10.66
C CYS A 128 -4.22 27.48 9.40
N LEU A 129 -3.41 27.93 8.44
CA LEU A 129 -3.08 27.13 7.25
C LEU A 129 -2.38 25.83 7.63
N LYS A 130 -1.36 25.91 8.49
CA LYS A 130 -0.61 24.77 9.00
C LYS A 130 -1.52 23.76 9.69
N ALA A 131 -2.42 24.21 10.56
CA ALA A 131 -3.35 23.33 11.26
C ALA A 131 -4.29 22.60 10.27
N CYS A 132 -4.81 23.28 9.25
CA CYS A 132 -5.60 22.63 8.20
C CYS A 132 -4.78 21.60 7.41
N ILE A 133 -3.54 21.93 7.01
CA ILE A 133 -2.66 21.00 6.29
C ILE A 133 -2.32 19.76 7.14
N GLN A 134 -2.01 19.94 8.43
CA GLN A 134 -1.67 18.84 9.33
C GLN A 134 -2.86 17.91 9.62
N ASN A 135 -4.09 18.42 9.52
CA ASN A 135 -5.32 17.62 9.61
C ASN A 135 -5.83 17.13 8.24
N TRP A 136 -5.04 17.32 7.18
CA TRP A 136 -5.37 16.96 5.80
C TRP A 136 -6.68 17.60 5.29
N ASP A 137 -7.00 18.82 5.72
CA ASP A 137 -8.18 19.58 5.31
C ASP A 137 -7.84 20.49 4.12
N LEU A 138 -7.89 19.91 2.92
CA LEU A 138 -7.54 20.62 1.69
C LEU A 138 -8.58 21.69 1.32
N ILE A 139 -9.84 21.51 1.71
CA ILE A 139 -10.93 22.45 1.42
C ILE A 139 -10.64 23.80 2.09
N ASN A 140 -10.41 23.81 3.40
CA ASN A 140 -10.14 25.05 4.11
C ASN A 140 -8.70 25.54 3.91
N ALA A 141 -7.72 24.63 3.76
CA ALA A 141 -6.35 25.02 3.44
C ALA A 141 -6.29 25.82 2.13
N GLN A 142 -6.99 25.37 1.08
CA GLN A 142 -7.07 26.08 -0.20
C GLN A 142 -7.69 27.47 -0.03
N GLN A 143 -8.79 27.58 0.72
CA GLN A 143 -9.44 28.88 0.96
C GLN A 143 -8.53 29.85 1.73
N ILE A 144 -7.82 29.35 2.75
CA ILE A 144 -6.87 30.11 3.55
C ILE A 144 -5.72 30.59 2.65
N ALA A 145 -5.10 29.70 1.88
CA ALA A 145 -4.00 30.04 0.98
C ALA A 145 -4.42 31.08 -0.08
N ALA A 146 -5.60 30.92 -0.69
CA ALA A 146 -6.15 31.91 -1.62
C ALA A 146 -6.43 33.27 -0.96
N THR A 147 -6.81 33.29 0.31
CA THR A 147 -7.02 34.54 1.07
C THR A 147 -5.68 35.24 1.35
N LEU A 148 -4.66 34.47 1.77
CA LEU A 148 -3.32 35.00 2.05
C LEU A 148 -2.64 35.56 0.79
N ASP A 149 -2.73 34.87 -0.35
CA ASP A 149 -2.20 35.33 -1.65
C ASP A 149 -2.87 36.65 -2.09
N LYS A 150 -4.20 36.73 -2.01
CA LYS A 150 -4.95 37.95 -2.35
C LYS A 150 -4.66 39.13 -1.43
N ALA A 151 -4.42 38.86 -0.14
CA ALA A 151 -4.14 39.89 0.86
C ALA A 151 -2.73 40.47 0.75
N SER A 152 -1.84 39.77 0.04
CA SER A 152 -0.41 40.04 -0.03
C SER A 152 0.10 40.26 -1.47
N PRO A 153 -0.55 41.10 -2.30
CA PRO A 153 -0.18 41.27 -3.71
C PRO A 153 1.20 41.93 -3.91
N ASN A 154 1.69 42.67 -2.91
CA ASN A 154 2.94 43.44 -2.93
C ASN A 154 3.96 42.97 -1.89
N THR A 155 3.76 41.81 -1.27
CA THR A 155 4.76 41.24 -0.35
C THR A 155 5.82 40.49 -1.14
N ASN A 156 7.08 40.62 -0.73
CA ASN A 156 8.20 39.81 -1.26
C ASN A 156 8.06 38.31 -0.96
N ASP A 157 7.00 37.88 -0.25
CA ASP A 157 6.77 36.49 0.12
C ASP A 157 6.01 35.73 -0.98
N ARG A 158 6.78 35.20 -1.93
CA ARG A 158 6.30 34.41 -3.08
C ARG A 158 5.51 33.17 -2.66
N ARG A 159 5.77 32.66 -1.44
CA ARG A 159 5.28 31.35 -0.98
C ARG A 159 3.76 31.27 -0.98
N TYR A 160 3.05 32.36 -0.67
CA TYR A 160 1.59 32.37 -0.64
C TYR A 160 0.96 32.03 -2.01
N MET A 161 1.55 32.53 -3.10
CA MET A 161 1.08 32.22 -4.45
C MET A 161 1.24 30.72 -4.73
N PHE A 162 2.41 30.15 -4.46
CA PHE A 162 2.67 28.75 -4.75
C PHE A 162 1.97 27.79 -3.79
N TRP A 163 1.74 28.19 -2.53
CA TRP A 163 0.85 27.45 -1.63
C TRP A 163 -0.58 27.43 -2.17
N ASN A 164 -1.09 28.55 -2.67
CA ASN A 164 -2.40 28.63 -3.31
C ASN A 164 -2.46 27.73 -4.55
N VAL A 165 -1.47 27.80 -5.45
CA VAL A 165 -1.36 26.92 -6.63
C VAL A 165 -1.36 25.45 -6.23
N THR A 166 -0.46 25.07 -5.32
CA THR A 166 -0.27 23.67 -4.87
C THR A 166 -1.53 23.13 -4.21
N LEU A 167 -2.15 23.87 -3.28
CA LEU A 167 -3.37 23.43 -2.59
C LEU A 167 -4.58 23.40 -3.50
N THR A 168 -4.67 24.31 -4.48
CA THR A 168 -5.70 24.28 -5.52
C THR A 168 -5.55 23.02 -6.37
N TYR A 169 -4.33 22.66 -6.76
CA TYR A 169 -4.05 21.45 -7.51
C TYR A 169 -4.31 20.18 -6.69
N LEU A 170 -3.77 20.09 -5.47
CA LEU A 170 -4.02 18.96 -4.55
C LEU A 170 -5.51 18.74 -4.30
N LEU A 171 -6.28 19.82 -4.08
CA LEU A 171 -7.73 19.72 -3.93
C LEU A 171 -8.37 19.18 -5.22
N SER A 172 -7.91 19.60 -6.40
CA SER A 172 -8.49 19.15 -7.68
C SER A 172 -8.39 17.65 -7.95
N ILE A 173 -7.36 16.99 -7.40
CA ILE A 173 -7.12 15.55 -7.55
C ILE A 173 -7.53 14.74 -6.30
N SER A 174 -8.02 15.41 -5.26
CA SER A 174 -8.43 14.79 -4.00
C SER A 174 -9.92 14.41 -4.01
N ALA A 175 -10.26 13.33 -3.31
CA ALA A 175 -11.65 12.98 -2.99
C ALA A 175 -12.38 14.06 -2.16
N GLN A 176 -11.65 14.98 -1.51
CA GLN A 176 -12.23 16.12 -0.80
C GLN A 176 -12.74 17.22 -1.74
N CYS A 177 -12.43 17.13 -3.05
CA CYS A 177 -12.98 18.07 -4.02
C CYS A 177 -14.51 17.94 -4.02
N PRO A 178 -15.26 19.06 -3.92
CA PRO A 178 -16.70 19.00 -4.10
C PRO A 178 -17.07 18.37 -5.45
N GLU A 179 -18.12 17.55 -5.46
CA GLU A 179 -18.56 16.81 -6.64
C GLU A 179 -18.73 17.73 -7.86
N GLY A 180 -18.21 17.29 -9.01
CA GLY A 180 -18.24 18.03 -10.26
C GLY A 180 -17.28 19.24 -10.34
N LYS A 181 -16.51 19.58 -9.29
CA LYS A 181 -15.60 20.74 -9.29
C LYS A 181 -14.13 20.43 -9.55
N SER A 182 -13.73 19.16 -9.65
CA SER A 182 -12.31 18.76 -9.85
C SER A 182 -11.69 19.44 -11.06
N ARG A 183 -12.38 19.39 -12.21
CA ARG A 183 -11.96 20.06 -13.45
C ARG A 183 -11.84 21.59 -13.29
N ILE A 184 -12.72 22.22 -12.50
CA ILE A 184 -12.69 23.67 -12.28
C ILE A 184 -11.45 24.06 -11.48
N TYR A 185 -11.17 23.34 -10.39
CA TYR A 185 -9.97 23.58 -9.58
C TYR A 185 -8.69 23.24 -10.37
N GLY A 186 -8.68 22.18 -11.19
CA GLY A 186 -7.56 21.84 -12.07
C GLY A 186 -7.26 22.95 -13.08
N MET A 187 -8.29 23.48 -13.75
CA MET A 187 -8.15 24.64 -14.65
C MET A 187 -7.71 25.91 -13.91
N LEU A 188 -8.18 26.12 -12.68
CA LEU A 188 -7.78 27.27 -11.87
C LEU A 188 -6.29 27.20 -11.50
N ALA A 189 -5.82 26.03 -11.03
CA ALA A 189 -4.41 25.81 -10.73
C ALA A 189 -3.53 26.03 -11.97
N THR A 190 -3.96 25.50 -13.12
CA THR A 190 -3.29 25.68 -14.42
C THR A 190 -3.15 27.15 -14.78
N LYS A 191 -4.26 27.91 -14.75
CA LYS A 191 -4.25 29.35 -15.06
C LYS A 191 -3.39 30.17 -14.10
N LEU A 192 -3.34 29.81 -12.83
CA LEU A 192 -2.52 30.52 -11.85
C LEU A 192 -1.03 30.34 -12.15
N VAL A 193 -0.61 29.11 -12.50
CA VAL A 193 0.80 28.81 -12.77
C VAL A 193 1.24 29.24 -14.18
N GLU A 194 0.36 29.19 -15.18
CA GLU A 194 0.63 29.72 -16.53
C GLU A 194 0.94 31.22 -16.50
N ARG A 195 0.21 32.01 -15.70
CA ARG A 195 0.51 33.43 -15.52
C ARG A 195 1.90 33.66 -14.92
N ALA A 196 2.35 32.77 -14.04
CA ALA A 196 3.70 32.84 -13.48
C ALA A 196 4.78 32.47 -14.53
N ALA A 197 4.47 31.53 -15.43
CA ALA A 197 5.32 31.17 -16.55
C ALA A 197 5.44 32.31 -17.57
N GLU A 198 4.32 32.91 -17.98
CA GLU A 198 4.29 34.08 -18.88
C GLU A 198 5.07 35.27 -18.30
N ALA A 199 4.97 35.49 -16.99
CA ALA A 199 5.77 36.51 -16.30
C ALA A 199 7.28 36.21 -16.35
N ALA A 200 7.69 34.94 -16.35
CA ALA A 200 9.09 34.53 -16.47
C ALA A 200 9.63 34.69 -17.91
N GLU A 201 8.79 34.53 -18.94
CA GLU A 201 9.19 34.76 -20.34
C GLU A 201 9.33 36.25 -20.68
N THR A 202 8.58 37.12 -20.00
CA THR A 202 8.55 38.57 -20.27
C THR A 202 9.56 39.37 -19.44
N THR A 203 10.05 38.82 -18.33
CA THR A 203 11.11 39.47 -17.52
C THR A 203 12.48 39.03 -18.01
N GLY A 204 13.21 39.94 -18.68
CA GLY A 204 14.61 39.73 -19.07
C GLY A 204 15.54 39.57 -17.87
N GLU A 205 16.76 39.06 -18.13
CA GLU A 205 17.81 38.86 -17.12
C GLU A 205 18.06 40.15 -16.32
N GLY A 206 17.58 40.20 -15.06
CA GLY A 206 17.88 41.28 -14.11
C GLY A 206 16.70 42.02 -13.49
N ASN A 207 15.45 41.85 -13.96
CA ASN A 207 14.28 42.46 -13.31
C ASN A 207 13.12 41.45 -13.18
N THR A 208 13.33 40.42 -12.37
CA THR A 208 12.38 39.33 -12.19
C THR A 208 11.22 39.75 -11.29
N SER A 209 9.97 39.46 -11.68
CA SER A 209 8.78 39.70 -10.83
C SER A 209 8.68 38.68 -9.71
N ASP A 210 8.17 39.05 -8.53
CA ASP A 210 7.99 38.09 -7.43
C ASP A 210 6.89 37.05 -7.68
N ARG A 211 6.13 37.25 -8.76
CA ARG A 211 5.12 36.31 -9.26
C ARG A 211 5.57 35.50 -10.47
N SER A 212 6.83 35.62 -10.91
CA SER A 212 7.39 34.78 -11.99
C SER A 212 7.95 33.45 -11.46
N LEU A 213 7.99 32.43 -12.31
CA LEU A 213 8.75 31.20 -12.04
C LEU A 213 10.26 31.51 -11.98
N ARG A 214 10.96 31.00 -10.98
CA ARG A 214 12.40 31.20 -10.79
C ARG A 214 13.11 29.94 -10.29
N GLU A 215 12.56 29.30 -9.27
CA GLU A 215 13.20 28.16 -8.62
C GLU A 215 12.88 26.84 -9.32
N GLU A 216 13.77 25.85 -9.18
CA GLU A 216 13.60 24.54 -9.81
C GLU A 216 12.27 23.88 -9.40
N GLU A 217 11.92 23.93 -8.12
CA GLU A 217 10.69 23.36 -7.58
C GLU A 217 9.43 24.05 -8.12
N GLU A 218 9.46 25.36 -8.34
CA GLU A 218 8.34 26.12 -8.93
C GLU A 218 8.12 25.69 -10.39
N ILE A 219 9.21 25.49 -11.13
CA ILE A 219 9.19 25.02 -12.52
C ILE A 219 8.71 23.56 -12.57
N ILE A 220 9.20 22.70 -11.68
CA ILE A 220 8.74 21.30 -11.59
C ILE A 220 7.24 21.25 -11.27
N LEU A 221 6.76 22.04 -10.32
CA LEU A 221 5.33 22.15 -10.00
C LEU A 221 4.51 22.59 -11.21
N PHE A 222 4.98 23.61 -11.95
CA PHE A 222 4.36 24.03 -13.20
C PHE A 222 4.21 22.85 -14.16
N TYR A 223 5.30 22.15 -14.48
CA TYR A 223 5.26 21.02 -15.42
C TYR A 223 4.39 19.86 -14.93
N HIS A 224 4.35 19.60 -13.63
CA HIS A 224 3.44 18.59 -13.07
C HIS A 224 1.98 18.95 -13.32
N ILE A 225 1.59 20.21 -13.10
CA ILE A 225 0.21 20.68 -13.30
C ILE A 225 -0.16 20.65 -14.80
N ILE A 226 0.69 21.19 -15.68
CA ILE A 226 0.37 21.23 -17.12
C ILE A 226 0.40 19.84 -17.76
N GLU A 227 1.24 18.91 -17.31
CA GLU A 227 1.22 17.52 -17.77
C GLU A 227 -0.12 16.84 -17.45
N ALA A 228 -0.69 17.13 -16.28
CA ALA A 228 -1.92 16.52 -15.79
C ALA A 228 -3.20 17.17 -16.33
N GLN A 229 -3.19 18.49 -16.58
CA GLN A 229 -4.42 19.26 -16.80
C GLN A 229 -4.49 19.97 -18.17
N ALA A 230 -3.36 20.24 -18.82
CA ALA A 230 -3.32 21.01 -20.06
C ALA A 230 -3.26 20.11 -21.31
N PRO A 231 -3.69 20.60 -22.48
CA PRO A 231 -3.53 19.87 -23.74
C PRO A 231 -2.05 19.57 -24.05
N PRO A 232 -1.72 18.44 -24.71
CA PRO A 232 -0.36 18.04 -25.05
C PRO A 232 0.47 19.12 -25.77
N GLU A 233 -0.17 19.95 -26.59
CA GLU A 233 0.45 21.03 -27.36
C GLU A 233 0.98 22.14 -26.43
N THR A 234 0.24 22.44 -25.36
CA THR A 234 0.64 23.44 -24.35
C THR A 234 1.85 22.97 -23.57
N PHE A 235 1.90 21.66 -23.26
CA PHE A 235 3.05 21.03 -22.64
C PHE A 235 4.29 21.11 -23.54
N LEU A 236 4.17 20.75 -24.82
CA LEU A 236 5.28 20.83 -25.77
C LEU A 236 5.77 22.27 -25.98
N LYS A 237 4.85 23.23 -26.11
CA LYS A 237 5.20 24.66 -26.22
C LYS A 237 6.05 25.10 -25.04
N SER A 238 5.61 24.75 -23.83
CA SER A 238 6.32 25.09 -22.60
C SER A 238 7.70 24.40 -22.52
N MET A 239 7.79 23.13 -22.92
CA MET A 239 9.06 22.38 -22.97
C MET A 239 10.12 23.02 -23.89
N ARG A 240 9.69 23.76 -24.92
CA ARG A 240 10.53 24.51 -25.87
C ARG A 240 10.83 25.95 -25.46
N SER A 241 10.31 26.41 -24.32
CA SER A 241 10.56 27.77 -23.83
C SER A 241 12.05 28.02 -23.62
N SER A 242 12.53 29.21 -24.00
CA SER A 242 13.93 29.60 -23.83
C SER A 242 14.29 29.94 -22.38
N SER A 243 13.32 30.28 -21.53
CA SER A 243 13.56 30.69 -20.14
C SER A 243 13.30 29.56 -19.13
N ILE A 244 12.23 28.78 -19.32
CA ILE A 244 11.82 27.72 -18.37
C ILE A 244 11.80 26.32 -19.00
N GLY A 245 12.13 26.20 -20.29
CA GLY A 245 12.07 24.94 -21.02
C GLY A 245 13.11 23.91 -20.59
N ALA A 246 12.93 22.68 -21.06
CA ALA A 246 13.73 21.55 -20.61
C ALA A 246 15.22 21.65 -20.97
N LEU A 247 15.55 22.21 -22.14
CA LEU A 247 16.95 22.44 -22.53
C LEU A 247 17.60 23.53 -21.68
N ARG A 248 16.84 24.58 -21.33
CA ARG A 248 17.31 25.66 -20.44
C ARG A 248 17.55 25.15 -19.03
N GLN A 249 16.64 24.36 -18.47
CA GLN A 249 16.86 23.72 -17.17
C GLN A 249 18.09 22.79 -17.19
N LEU A 250 18.29 22.06 -18.29
CA LEU A 250 19.48 21.22 -18.47
C LEU A 250 20.77 22.05 -18.54
N GLU A 251 20.74 23.27 -19.10
CA GLU A 251 21.87 24.23 -19.05
C GLU A 251 22.24 24.62 -17.63
N ASP A 252 21.24 24.82 -16.78
CA ASP A 252 21.43 25.14 -15.36
C ASP A 252 21.83 23.91 -14.52
N GLY A 253 22.12 22.77 -15.15
CA GLY A 253 22.52 21.51 -14.51
C GLY A 253 21.35 20.67 -14.00
N ARG A 254 20.10 21.12 -14.22
CA ARG A 254 18.88 20.50 -13.70
C ARG A 254 18.31 19.50 -14.71
N LYS A 255 18.53 18.20 -14.46
CA LYS A 255 18.19 17.12 -15.40
C LYS A 255 16.77 16.57 -15.24
N TYR A 256 16.15 16.79 -14.08
CA TYR A 256 14.89 16.15 -13.71
C TYR A 256 13.76 16.45 -14.71
N LEU A 257 13.54 17.72 -15.02
CA LEU A 257 12.50 18.14 -15.97
C LEU A 257 12.71 17.53 -17.36
N PHE A 258 13.95 17.55 -17.85
CA PHE A 258 14.29 16.99 -19.16
C PHE A 258 13.91 15.51 -19.24
N LEU A 259 14.31 14.72 -18.26
CA LEU A 259 13.98 13.28 -18.20
C LEU A 259 12.48 13.03 -18.07
N ARG A 260 11.79 13.79 -17.21
CA ARG A 260 10.34 13.68 -17.03
C ARG A 260 9.59 13.98 -18.32
N GLY A 261 9.98 15.04 -19.03
CA GLY A 261 9.40 15.39 -20.33
C GLY A 261 9.58 14.30 -21.38
N LEU A 262 10.78 13.69 -21.46
CA LEU A 262 11.02 12.55 -22.34
C LEU A 262 10.12 11.34 -22.01
N THR A 263 9.96 11.02 -20.72
CA THR A 263 9.02 9.97 -20.28
C THR A 263 7.57 10.30 -20.66
N ALA A 264 7.14 11.55 -20.50
CA ALA A 264 5.79 12.00 -20.88
C ALA A 264 5.55 11.86 -22.39
N PHE A 265 6.51 12.25 -23.23
CA PHE A 265 6.43 12.07 -24.68
C PHE A 265 6.44 10.59 -25.09
N ALA A 266 7.22 9.74 -24.42
CA ALA A 266 7.27 8.31 -24.73
C ALA A 266 5.93 7.62 -24.45
N LYS A 267 5.27 7.97 -23.34
CA LYS A 267 3.91 7.48 -23.03
C LYS A 267 2.88 7.85 -24.10
N ARG A 268 3.08 8.96 -24.82
CA ARG A 268 2.21 9.43 -25.90
C ARG A 268 2.62 8.90 -27.29
N GLY A 269 3.78 8.25 -27.39
CA GLY A 269 4.34 7.81 -28.67
C GLY A 269 4.93 8.95 -29.53
N ASP A 270 5.27 10.08 -28.91
CA ASP A 270 5.79 11.28 -29.59
C ASP A 270 7.29 11.16 -29.94
N TRP A 271 7.67 10.09 -30.65
CA TRP A 271 9.07 9.71 -30.89
C TRP A 271 9.89 10.77 -31.65
N ASN A 272 9.27 11.51 -32.57
CA ASN A 272 9.93 12.61 -33.29
C ASN A 272 10.38 13.73 -32.35
N ILE A 273 9.57 14.03 -31.34
CA ILE A 273 9.86 15.07 -30.35
C ILE A 273 11.01 14.60 -29.45
N ILE A 274 10.97 13.35 -29.01
CA ILE A 274 12.04 12.74 -28.20
C ILE A 274 13.37 12.77 -28.96
N TYR A 275 13.36 12.37 -30.23
CA TYR A 275 14.56 12.34 -31.07
C TYR A 275 15.18 13.74 -31.21
N ASP A 276 14.35 14.77 -31.45
CA ASP A 276 14.78 16.17 -31.55
C ASP A 276 15.40 16.68 -30.24
N PHE A 277 14.70 16.52 -29.10
CA PHE A 277 15.20 16.96 -27.80
C PHE A 277 16.50 16.26 -27.38
N CYS A 278 16.59 14.94 -27.56
CA CYS A 278 17.80 14.18 -27.24
C CYS A 278 18.96 14.61 -28.13
N SER A 279 18.70 14.78 -29.43
CA SER A 279 19.72 15.25 -30.37
C SER A 279 20.21 16.65 -30.05
N GLN A 280 19.34 17.58 -29.63
CA GLN A 280 19.76 18.92 -29.24
C GLN A 280 20.56 18.89 -27.93
N ALA A 281 20.10 18.13 -26.93
CA ALA A 281 20.75 18.03 -25.63
C ALA A 281 22.16 17.40 -25.71
N LEU A 282 22.32 16.32 -26.48
CA LEU A 282 23.59 15.61 -26.65
C LEU A 282 24.56 16.31 -27.62
N ALA A 283 24.08 17.25 -28.44
CA ALA A 283 24.94 18.02 -29.37
C ALA A 283 25.67 19.18 -28.69
N ARG A 284 25.36 19.46 -27.42
CA ARG A 284 25.91 20.60 -26.68
C ARG A 284 27.40 20.45 -26.45
N THR A 285 28.09 21.58 -26.44
CA THR A 285 29.50 21.69 -26.07
C THR A 285 29.65 22.59 -24.84
N ASP A 286 30.66 22.31 -24.03
CA ASP A 286 31.05 23.17 -22.92
C ASP A 286 31.82 24.41 -23.44
N ALA A 287 32.16 25.34 -22.55
CA ALA A 287 32.78 26.62 -22.90
C ALA A 287 34.15 26.48 -23.62
N ASP A 288 34.82 25.35 -23.46
CA ASP A 288 36.08 24.99 -24.11
C ASP A 288 35.89 24.32 -25.49
N GLY A 289 34.64 24.17 -25.96
CA GLY A 289 34.30 23.51 -27.21
C GLY A 289 34.30 21.99 -27.14
N SER A 290 34.56 21.39 -25.98
CA SER A 290 34.47 19.95 -25.77
C SER A 290 32.99 19.49 -25.66
N PRO A 291 32.66 18.22 -25.98
CA PRO A 291 31.30 17.72 -25.83
C PRO A 291 30.83 17.78 -24.37
N SER A 292 29.62 18.32 -24.16
CA SER A 292 29.05 18.39 -22.81
C SER A 292 28.51 17.04 -22.36
N PHE A 293 28.83 16.64 -21.13
CA PHE A 293 28.35 15.38 -20.54
C PHE A 293 27.09 15.57 -19.69
N LEU A 294 26.52 16.78 -19.65
CA LEU A 294 25.29 17.06 -18.89
C LEU A 294 24.13 16.15 -19.35
N ALA A 295 23.96 15.97 -20.65
CA ALA A 295 22.94 15.12 -21.25
C ALA A 295 23.33 13.63 -21.36
N ALA A 296 24.58 13.26 -21.05
CA ALA A 296 25.10 11.89 -21.16
C ALA A 296 24.62 10.96 -20.03
N ASP A 297 23.32 11.00 -19.73
CA ASP A 297 22.61 10.08 -18.84
C ASP A 297 22.17 8.85 -19.65
N TRP A 298 22.31 7.66 -19.05
CA TRP A 298 21.93 6.40 -19.69
C TRP A 298 20.46 6.39 -20.18
N ARG A 299 19.53 6.98 -19.42
CA ARG A 299 18.10 7.05 -19.80
C ARG A 299 17.87 7.89 -21.05
N VAL A 300 18.67 8.94 -21.25
CA VAL A 300 18.62 9.79 -22.46
C VAL A 300 19.11 8.98 -23.67
N TRP A 301 20.20 8.24 -23.52
CA TRP A 301 20.69 7.37 -24.60
C TRP A 301 19.71 6.27 -24.98
N LYS A 302 19.17 5.56 -23.98
CA LYS A 302 18.19 4.48 -24.19
C LYS A 302 17.01 4.98 -25.02
N ILE A 303 16.40 6.08 -24.59
CA ILE A 303 15.21 6.63 -25.24
C ILE A 303 15.53 7.30 -26.59
N PHE A 304 16.74 7.84 -26.77
CA PHE A 304 17.19 8.42 -28.04
C PHE A 304 17.39 7.36 -29.13
N VAL A 305 18.02 6.23 -28.77
CA VAL A 305 18.19 5.09 -29.68
C VAL A 305 16.83 4.49 -30.04
N GLU A 306 15.94 4.32 -29.05
CA GLU A 306 14.57 3.86 -29.30
C GLU A 306 13.80 4.83 -30.22
N ALA A 307 13.90 6.14 -29.98
CA ALA A 307 13.25 7.13 -30.83
C ALA A 307 13.81 7.15 -32.27
N ALA A 308 15.11 6.87 -32.45
CA ALA A 308 15.75 6.74 -33.75
C ALA A 308 15.17 5.56 -34.56
N SER A 309 14.87 4.43 -33.90
CA SER A 309 14.21 3.27 -34.54
C SER A 309 12.74 3.49 -34.89
N LYS A 310 12.18 4.66 -34.54
CA LYS A 310 10.80 5.06 -34.85
C LYS A 310 10.75 6.21 -35.86
N GLN A 311 11.89 6.67 -36.36
CA GLN A 311 11.95 7.72 -37.38
C GLN A 311 11.57 7.19 -38.77
N PRO A 312 10.97 8.03 -39.64
CA PRO A 312 10.69 7.65 -41.03
C PRO A 312 11.95 7.29 -41.84
N ASP A 313 13.08 7.97 -41.58
CA ASP A 313 14.40 7.67 -42.14
C ASP A 313 15.32 7.14 -41.04
N GLU A 314 15.16 5.85 -40.76
CA GLU A 314 15.91 5.15 -39.73
C GLU A 314 17.44 5.16 -39.99
N GLN A 315 17.86 5.07 -41.26
CA GLN A 315 19.28 5.04 -41.60
C GLN A 315 19.99 6.36 -41.31
N SER A 316 19.35 7.48 -41.62
CA SER A 316 19.87 8.81 -41.25
C SER A 316 19.84 9.02 -39.74
N ALA A 317 18.77 8.55 -39.08
CA ALA A 317 18.62 8.66 -37.64
C ALA A 317 19.72 7.93 -36.86
N PHE A 318 19.97 6.65 -37.18
CA PHE A 318 21.04 5.87 -36.54
C PHE A 318 22.45 6.39 -36.86
N ARG A 319 22.70 6.91 -38.06
CA ARG A 319 23.98 7.59 -38.38
C ARG A 319 24.23 8.77 -37.45
N LYS A 320 23.21 9.60 -37.22
CA LYS A 320 23.33 10.74 -36.29
C LYS A 320 23.62 10.29 -34.86
N VAL A 321 22.91 9.26 -34.37
CA VAL A 321 23.16 8.66 -33.05
C VAL A 321 24.61 8.17 -32.95
N GLN A 322 25.11 7.48 -33.98
CA GLN A 322 26.47 6.95 -34.03
C GLN A 322 27.52 8.07 -33.99
N GLU A 323 27.36 9.12 -34.79
CA GLU A 323 28.27 10.28 -34.81
C GLU A 323 28.37 10.96 -33.44
N MET A 324 27.22 11.13 -32.77
CA MET A 324 27.18 11.74 -31.44
C MET A 324 27.83 10.86 -30.37
N LEU A 325 27.57 9.55 -30.42
CA LEU A 325 28.18 8.59 -29.52
C LEU A 325 29.70 8.52 -29.72
N GLN A 326 30.18 8.49 -30.96
CA GLN A 326 31.61 8.49 -31.28
C GLN A 326 32.33 9.75 -30.78
N LYS A 327 31.71 10.93 -30.90
CA LYS A 327 32.25 12.17 -30.34
C LYS A 327 32.50 12.04 -28.84
N LEU A 328 31.56 11.51 -28.07
CA LEU A 328 31.69 11.34 -26.62
C LEU A 328 32.65 10.19 -26.25
N VAL A 329 32.67 9.10 -27.03
CA VAL A 329 33.64 8.00 -26.85
C VAL A 329 35.07 8.48 -27.04
N SER A 330 35.33 9.40 -27.99
CA SER A 330 36.68 9.90 -28.28
C SER A 330 37.34 10.66 -27.12
N VAL A 331 36.52 11.20 -26.20
CA VAL A 331 36.95 11.97 -25.03
C VAL A 331 36.67 11.25 -23.70
N LYS A 332 36.15 10.01 -23.73
CA LYS A 332 35.68 9.29 -22.53
C LYS A 332 36.77 9.00 -21.49
N SER A 333 38.05 8.92 -21.88
CA SER A 333 39.16 8.67 -20.96
C SER A 333 39.49 9.86 -20.04
N LYS A 334 38.90 11.03 -20.31
CA LYS A 334 39.17 12.28 -19.59
C LYS A 334 38.03 12.71 -18.64
N VAL A 335 37.02 11.86 -18.44
CA VAL A 335 35.82 12.20 -17.65
C VAL A 335 35.59 11.24 -16.48
N ALA A 336 34.69 11.63 -15.57
CA ALA A 336 34.32 10.81 -14.42
C ALA A 336 33.80 9.43 -14.84
N GLN A 337 34.14 8.39 -14.06
CA GLN A 337 33.78 7.00 -14.31
C GLN A 337 32.29 6.74 -14.54
N MET A 338 31.40 7.54 -13.92
CA MET A 338 29.96 7.43 -14.14
C MET A 338 29.54 7.67 -15.60
N TYR A 339 30.18 8.61 -16.29
CA TYR A 339 29.91 8.89 -17.70
C TYR A 339 30.49 7.82 -18.61
N VAL A 340 31.64 7.27 -18.24
CA VAL A 340 32.26 6.15 -18.96
C VAL A 340 31.30 4.96 -19.01
N LYS A 341 30.70 4.58 -17.86
CA LYS A 341 29.70 3.50 -17.80
C LYS A 341 28.47 3.79 -18.66
N ASN A 342 27.90 4.99 -18.57
CA ASN A 342 26.72 5.37 -19.36
C ASN A 342 26.98 5.33 -20.88
N ILE A 343 28.16 5.76 -21.32
CA ILE A 343 28.56 5.73 -22.73
C ILE A 343 28.80 4.30 -23.21
N SER A 344 29.40 3.46 -22.36
CA SER A 344 29.56 2.03 -22.66
C SER A 344 28.20 1.33 -22.76
N LEU A 345 27.22 1.64 -21.90
CA LEU A 345 25.84 1.15 -22.02
C LEU A 345 25.12 1.68 -23.27
N ALA A 346 25.28 2.96 -23.59
CA ALA A 346 24.74 3.54 -24.82
C ALA A 346 25.26 2.83 -26.08
N SER A 347 26.51 2.37 -26.05
CA SER A 347 27.10 1.58 -27.13
C SER A 347 26.47 0.18 -27.22
N VAL A 348 26.19 -0.46 -26.08
CA VAL A 348 25.46 -1.74 -26.03
C VAL A 348 24.05 -1.57 -26.62
N GLU A 349 23.27 -0.59 -26.15
CA GLU A 349 21.93 -0.32 -26.68
C GLU A 349 21.94 -0.05 -28.18
N PHE A 350 22.87 0.79 -28.65
CA PHE A 350 23.00 1.08 -30.08
C PHE A 350 23.22 -0.20 -30.90
N ALA A 351 24.12 -1.09 -30.45
CA ALA A 351 24.39 -2.35 -31.14
C ALA A 351 23.17 -3.29 -31.18
N PHE A 352 22.33 -3.29 -30.14
CA PHE A 352 21.14 -4.12 -30.06
C PHE A 352 19.95 -3.59 -30.86
N ARG A 353 19.86 -2.28 -31.03
CA ARG A 353 18.77 -1.63 -31.76
C ARG A 353 19.11 -1.31 -33.22
N LEU A 354 20.37 -1.49 -33.64
CA LEU A 354 20.78 -1.25 -35.01
C LEU A 354 20.00 -2.17 -35.96
N PRO A 355 19.32 -1.62 -36.98
CA PRO A 355 18.56 -2.39 -37.96
C PRO A 355 19.41 -3.45 -38.67
N THR A 356 18.81 -4.62 -38.94
CA THR A 356 19.52 -5.77 -39.51
C THR A 356 20.14 -5.48 -40.88
N ASN A 357 19.56 -4.55 -41.65
CA ASN A 357 20.06 -4.08 -42.94
C ASN A 357 21.27 -3.12 -42.82
N LEU A 358 21.59 -2.65 -41.62
CA LEU A 358 22.72 -1.76 -41.31
C LEU A 358 23.83 -2.48 -40.52
N LEU A 359 23.61 -3.74 -40.12
CA LEU A 359 24.64 -4.53 -39.44
C LEU A 359 25.78 -4.87 -40.42
N PRO A 360 27.05 -4.77 -39.99
CA PRO A 360 28.16 -5.32 -40.75
C PRO A 360 27.97 -6.83 -40.92
N LEU A 361 28.13 -7.35 -42.14
CA LEU A 361 28.15 -8.79 -42.41
C LEU A 361 29.26 -9.44 -41.57
N SER A 362 28.88 -10.15 -40.50
CA SER A 362 29.82 -10.94 -39.72
C SER A 362 30.05 -12.30 -40.40
N GLY A 363 31.31 -12.74 -40.47
CA GLY A 363 31.64 -14.10 -40.92
C GLY A 363 31.06 -15.14 -39.96
N LYS A 364 30.83 -16.36 -40.44
CA LYS A 364 30.21 -17.47 -39.67
C LYS A 364 30.90 -17.81 -38.34
N ASP A 365 32.15 -17.38 -38.14
CA ASP A 365 32.98 -17.70 -36.97
C ASP A 365 33.40 -16.48 -36.12
N LEU A 366 32.84 -15.28 -36.38
CA LEU A 366 33.18 -14.07 -35.62
C LEU A 366 32.02 -13.64 -34.69
N PRO A 367 32.30 -13.20 -33.44
CA PRO A 367 31.26 -12.73 -32.54
C PRO A 367 30.52 -11.53 -33.15
N THR A 368 29.19 -11.51 -33.03
CA THR A 368 28.38 -10.42 -33.58
C THR A 368 28.71 -9.09 -32.90
N PRO A 369 28.42 -7.94 -33.52
CA PRO A 369 28.60 -6.63 -32.89
C PRO A 369 27.90 -6.50 -31.53
N ARG A 370 26.77 -7.22 -31.34
CA ARG A 370 26.05 -7.30 -30.05
C ARG A 370 26.88 -8.02 -28.98
N VAL A 371 27.44 -9.19 -29.32
CA VAL A 371 28.32 -9.97 -28.42
C VAL A 371 29.61 -9.20 -28.11
N LEU A 372 30.27 -8.65 -29.13
CA LEU A 372 31.50 -7.86 -28.96
C LEU A 372 31.29 -6.67 -28.00
N GLN A 373 30.16 -5.97 -28.13
CA GLN A 373 29.89 -4.80 -27.32
C GLN A 373 29.56 -5.15 -25.86
N ILE A 374 28.91 -6.29 -25.61
CA ILE A 374 28.75 -6.84 -24.26
C ILE A 374 30.11 -7.22 -23.67
N CYS A 375 30.99 -7.89 -24.43
CA CYS A 375 32.34 -8.23 -23.99
C CYS A 375 33.15 -6.99 -23.63
N PHE A 376 33.13 -5.94 -24.46
CA PHE A 376 33.81 -4.67 -24.15
C PHE A 376 33.25 -3.97 -22.90
N PHE A 377 31.93 -4.07 -22.67
CA PHE A 377 31.30 -3.52 -21.48
C PHE A 377 31.77 -4.28 -20.22
N LEU A 378 31.75 -5.61 -20.28
CA LEU A 378 32.20 -6.49 -19.22
C LEU A 378 33.68 -6.29 -18.89
N ASP A 379 34.57 -6.25 -19.89
CA ASP A 379 36.01 -6.02 -19.66
C ASP A 379 36.28 -4.74 -18.86
N GLN A 380 35.49 -3.70 -19.09
CA GLN A 380 35.64 -2.39 -18.43
C GLN A 380 34.99 -2.33 -17.04
N HIS A 381 33.94 -3.13 -16.80
CA HIS A 381 33.06 -2.94 -15.65
C HIS A 381 32.80 -4.20 -14.81
N TYR A 382 33.32 -5.39 -15.17
CA TYR A 382 32.97 -6.68 -14.54
C TYR A 382 33.11 -6.71 -13.01
N ASN A 383 33.96 -5.85 -12.44
CA ASN A 383 34.19 -5.74 -11.00
C ASN A 383 33.13 -4.90 -10.27
N LYS A 384 32.08 -4.42 -10.96
CA LYS A 384 30.97 -3.65 -10.38
C LYS A 384 29.74 -4.53 -10.25
N LEU A 385 29.11 -4.53 -9.07
CA LEU A 385 27.88 -5.29 -8.82
C LEU A 385 26.73 -4.94 -9.78
N SER A 386 26.64 -3.70 -10.27
CA SER A 386 25.55 -3.27 -11.15
C SER A 386 25.58 -3.90 -12.55
N VAL A 387 26.70 -4.51 -12.95
CA VAL A 387 26.91 -4.95 -14.34
C VAL A 387 25.91 -6.01 -14.78
N PHE A 388 25.53 -6.93 -13.88
CA PHE A 388 24.53 -7.93 -14.19
C PHE A 388 23.20 -7.27 -14.61
N ASP A 389 22.66 -6.38 -13.77
CA ASP A 389 21.43 -5.65 -14.07
C ASP A 389 21.57 -4.73 -15.28
N ASP A 390 22.76 -4.16 -15.50
CA ASP A 390 23.05 -3.31 -16.64
C ASP A 390 22.96 -4.08 -17.99
N ILE A 391 23.24 -5.41 -18.01
CA ILE A 391 23.30 -6.20 -19.26
C ILE A 391 22.28 -7.34 -19.40
N LYS A 392 21.59 -7.77 -18.33
CA LYS A 392 20.73 -8.97 -18.32
C LYS A 392 19.66 -8.97 -19.42
N ASP A 393 19.01 -7.83 -19.64
CA ASP A 393 17.95 -7.68 -20.64
C ASP A 393 18.48 -7.83 -22.07
N TYR A 394 19.77 -7.53 -22.29
CA TYR A 394 20.43 -7.69 -23.58
C TYR A 394 20.87 -9.13 -23.80
N ILE A 395 21.36 -9.80 -22.76
CA ILE A 395 21.68 -11.23 -22.83
C ILE A 395 20.43 -12.03 -23.20
N GLY A 396 19.27 -11.71 -22.62
CA GLY A 396 17.99 -12.35 -22.97
C GLY A 396 17.53 -12.15 -24.43
N GLN A 397 18.17 -11.23 -25.18
CA GLN A 397 17.88 -10.98 -26.60
C GLN A 397 18.88 -11.65 -27.56
N LEU A 398 19.93 -12.29 -27.05
CA LEU A 398 20.92 -13.01 -27.86
C LEU A 398 20.34 -14.32 -28.39
N SER A 399 20.79 -14.74 -29.58
CA SER A 399 20.51 -16.09 -30.08
C SER A 399 21.29 -17.14 -29.28
N PHE A 400 20.96 -18.41 -29.48
CA PHE A 400 21.71 -19.53 -28.89
C PHE A 400 23.20 -19.48 -29.28
N ASP A 401 23.50 -19.24 -30.56
CA ASP A 401 24.88 -19.16 -31.07
C ASP A 401 25.65 -17.96 -30.49
N GLU A 402 24.98 -16.82 -30.31
CA GLU A 402 25.57 -15.62 -29.69
C GLU A 402 25.80 -15.81 -28.18
N THR A 403 24.88 -16.50 -27.50
CA THR A 403 25.00 -16.84 -26.07
C THR A 403 26.16 -17.80 -25.85
N LYS A 404 26.30 -18.81 -26.71
CA LYS A 404 27.44 -19.73 -26.71
C LYS A 404 28.77 -18.98 -26.89
N SER A 405 28.84 -18.08 -27.88
CA SER A 405 30.02 -17.24 -28.12
C SER A 405 30.35 -16.28 -26.97
N LEU A 406 29.34 -15.78 -26.25
CA LEU A 406 29.52 -14.96 -25.04
C LEU A 406 30.05 -15.79 -23.86
N LEU A 407 29.51 -17.00 -23.66
CA LEU A 407 29.91 -17.91 -22.59
C LEU A 407 31.38 -18.35 -22.73
N ASP A 408 31.85 -18.63 -23.95
CA ASP A 408 33.26 -18.97 -24.24
C ASP A 408 34.25 -17.88 -23.75
N VAL A 409 33.79 -16.63 -23.61
CA VAL A 409 34.59 -15.47 -23.16
C VAL A 409 34.46 -15.20 -21.66
N MET A 410 33.35 -15.60 -21.01
CA MET A 410 32.96 -15.13 -19.68
C MET A 410 33.18 -16.10 -18.50
N ILE A 411 33.35 -17.40 -18.77
CA ILE A 411 33.38 -18.49 -17.77
C ILE A 411 34.30 -18.29 -16.53
N PRO A 412 35.43 -17.55 -16.55
CA PRO A 412 36.32 -17.49 -15.37
C PRO A 412 35.87 -16.64 -14.16
N LYS A 413 34.70 -15.98 -14.14
CA LYS A 413 34.39 -14.94 -13.13
C LYS A 413 32.88 -14.90 -12.79
N ILE A 414 32.48 -15.22 -11.54
CA ILE A 414 31.36 -14.61 -10.72
C ILE A 414 30.77 -15.61 -9.68
N SER A 415 30.51 -15.15 -8.44
CA SER A 415 29.67 -15.81 -7.41
C SER A 415 28.97 -14.78 -6.47
N GLU A 416 27.67 -15.03 -6.27
CA GLU A 416 26.61 -14.74 -5.25
C GLU A 416 26.66 -13.61 -4.18
N LYS A 417 25.51 -12.94 -3.95
CA LYS A 417 24.57 -13.11 -2.78
C LYS A 417 23.39 -12.10 -2.72
N ASP A 418 22.42 -12.41 -1.83
CA ASP A 418 20.96 -12.14 -1.80
C ASP A 418 20.46 -11.30 -0.58
N ALA A 419 19.19 -10.85 -0.59
CA ALA A 419 18.38 -10.47 0.60
C ALA A 419 16.86 -10.29 0.31
N LEU A 420 15.99 -10.86 1.17
CA LEU A 420 14.53 -10.71 1.13
C LEU A 420 13.84 -10.78 2.49
N SER A 421 12.72 -10.06 2.65
CA SER A 421 11.82 -10.20 3.80
C SER A 421 10.30 -10.15 3.52
N PRO A 422 9.77 -9.52 2.45
CA PRO A 422 8.30 -9.46 2.26
C PRO A 422 7.64 -10.77 1.79
N LEU A 423 8.36 -11.65 1.11
CA LEU A 423 7.83 -12.91 0.58
C LEU A 423 7.40 -13.91 1.65
N PHE A 424 7.86 -13.76 2.89
CA PHE A 424 7.68 -14.76 3.94
C PHE A 424 6.44 -14.54 4.81
N PHE A 425 5.74 -13.41 4.70
CA PHE A 425 4.60 -13.08 5.57
C PHE A 425 3.22 -13.40 4.96
N ASP A 426 3.12 -13.60 3.64
CA ASP A 426 1.84 -13.92 3.00
C ASP A 426 1.40 -15.37 3.30
N ARG A 427 0.14 -15.55 3.74
CA ARG A 427 -0.47 -16.84 4.11
C ARG A 427 0.23 -17.57 5.26
N LEU A 428 1.13 -16.92 5.98
CA LEU A 428 1.96 -17.57 6.98
C LEU A 428 1.14 -18.17 8.13
N SER A 429 0.06 -17.51 8.53
CA SER A 429 -0.86 -18.02 9.56
C SER A 429 -1.53 -19.34 9.16
N SER A 430 -1.68 -19.58 7.86
CA SER A 430 -2.28 -20.81 7.31
C SER A 430 -1.25 -21.90 7.01
N LEU A 431 0.03 -21.57 6.91
CA LEU A 431 1.09 -22.52 6.60
C LEU A 431 1.78 -23.03 7.86
N SER A 432 2.15 -22.08 8.73
CA SER A 432 2.90 -22.34 9.95
C SER A 432 2.38 -21.46 11.10
N PRO A 433 1.14 -21.70 11.57
CA PRO A 433 0.55 -20.95 12.68
C PRO A 433 1.39 -21.01 13.96
N GLY A 434 2.22 -22.04 14.13
CA GLY A 434 3.13 -22.18 15.27
C GLY A 434 4.21 -21.09 15.36
N LEU A 435 4.55 -20.40 14.26
CA LEU A 435 5.51 -19.29 14.28
C LEU A 435 4.99 -18.07 15.06
N PHE A 436 3.68 -18.01 15.30
CA PHE A 436 3.03 -16.97 16.10
C PHE A 436 2.94 -17.35 17.59
N HIS A 437 3.48 -18.50 17.99
CA HIS A 437 3.45 -19.01 19.35
C HIS A 437 4.81 -18.82 20.07
N GLY A 438 4.79 -18.48 21.37
CA GLY A 438 5.97 -18.37 22.24
C GLY A 438 6.40 -16.94 22.62
N ASP A 439 7.45 -16.82 23.45
CA ASP A 439 7.98 -15.55 23.99
C ASP A 439 8.76 -14.67 22.98
N ARG A 440 8.72 -15.03 21.68
CA ARG A 440 9.35 -14.24 20.63
C ARG A 440 8.52 -12.97 20.38
N ARG A 441 9.16 -11.91 19.87
CA ARG A 441 8.43 -10.73 19.38
C ARG A 441 7.33 -11.18 18.41
N PRO A 442 6.09 -10.65 18.51
CA PRO A 442 5.02 -11.03 17.59
C PRO A 442 5.48 -10.82 16.15
N LEU A 443 5.29 -11.83 15.31
CA LEU A 443 5.91 -11.89 14.00
C LEU A 443 5.49 -10.73 13.07
N MET A 444 4.26 -10.25 13.24
CA MET A 444 3.71 -9.11 12.50
C MET A 444 4.00 -7.75 13.15
N GLU A 445 4.60 -7.71 14.35
CA GLU A 445 4.85 -6.46 15.09
C GLU A 445 5.64 -5.42 14.29
N PRO A 446 6.70 -5.78 13.53
CA PRO A 446 7.43 -4.79 12.74
C PRO A 446 6.54 -4.12 11.68
N LEU A 447 5.71 -4.89 10.98
CA LEU A 447 4.79 -4.38 9.97
C LEU A 447 3.67 -3.56 10.62
N ARG A 448 3.06 -4.06 11.69
CA ARG A 448 2.03 -3.35 12.46
C ARG A 448 2.54 -2.02 12.99
N SER A 449 3.73 -2.00 13.59
CA SER A 449 4.35 -0.79 14.14
C SER A 449 4.64 0.22 13.03
N TYR A 450 5.13 -0.25 11.87
CA TYR A 450 5.37 0.57 10.70
C TYR A 450 4.09 1.24 10.18
N TYR A 451 3.01 0.47 9.94
CA TYR A 451 1.74 1.04 9.48
C TYR A 451 1.09 1.94 10.53
N SER A 452 1.06 1.52 11.80
CA SER A 452 0.49 2.30 12.88
C SER A 452 1.21 3.64 13.07
N SER A 453 2.52 3.67 12.86
CA SER A 453 3.32 4.90 12.95
C SER A 453 3.16 5.78 11.71
N SER A 454 3.18 5.17 10.52
CA SER A 454 3.15 5.89 9.24
C SER A 454 1.76 6.42 8.87
N LEU A 455 0.70 5.72 9.30
CA LEU A 455 -0.70 6.06 9.04
C LEU A 455 -1.40 6.68 10.25
N LYS A 456 -0.63 7.01 11.31
CA LYS A 456 -1.17 7.63 12.53
C LYS A 456 -1.89 8.95 12.25
N ASP A 457 -1.29 9.78 11.40
CA ASP A 457 -1.79 11.10 11.05
C ASP A 457 -2.46 11.08 9.67
N ARG A 458 -3.49 11.92 9.51
CA ARG A 458 -4.24 12.03 8.23
C ARG A 458 -3.40 12.67 7.13
N ALA A 459 -2.50 13.57 7.50
CA ALA A 459 -1.56 14.20 6.58
C ALA A 459 -0.23 13.43 6.52
N PRO A 460 0.50 13.49 5.39
CA PRO A 460 1.83 12.92 5.32
C PRO A 460 2.74 13.52 6.39
N VAL A 461 3.58 12.68 6.97
CA VAL A 461 4.55 13.09 7.99
C VAL A 461 5.43 14.21 7.43
N LYS A 462 5.55 15.32 8.19
CA LYS A 462 6.34 16.50 7.82
C LYS A 462 5.88 17.25 6.55
N ILE A 463 4.65 17.05 6.06
CA ILE A 463 4.21 17.76 4.85
C ILE A 463 4.27 19.29 4.99
N TRP A 464 4.01 19.84 6.19
CA TRP A 464 4.16 21.26 6.44
C TRP A 464 5.60 21.76 6.27
N ASP A 465 6.59 20.95 6.67
CA ASP A 465 8.00 21.32 6.52
C ASP A 465 8.37 21.43 5.03
N ALA A 466 7.79 20.57 4.18
CA ALA A 466 7.94 20.66 2.73
C ALA A 466 7.29 21.93 2.15
N PHE A 467 6.09 22.31 2.63
CA PHE A 467 5.45 23.58 2.26
C PHE A 467 6.28 24.80 2.69
N ALA A 468 6.82 24.77 3.91
CA ALA A 468 7.64 25.85 4.44
C ALA A 468 8.98 26.00 3.71
N ALA A 469 9.54 24.88 3.24
CA ALA A 469 10.79 24.81 2.46
C ALA A 469 10.60 25.07 0.96
N GLY A 470 9.37 25.13 0.45
CA GLY A 470 9.10 25.28 -1.00
C GLY A 470 9.38 24.02 -1.83
N SER A 471 9.42 22.84 -1.20
CA SER A 471 9.67 21.55 -1.88
C SER A 471 8.36 20.97 -2.42
N TYR A 472 7.89 21.53 -3.54
CA TYR A 472 6.59 21.20 -4.12
C TYR A 472 6.53 19.80 -4.73
N SER A 473 7.63 19.33 -5.34
CA SER A 473 7.71 17.97 -5.87
C SER A 473 7.56 16.92 -4.75
N ALA A 474 8.28 17.11 -3.65
CA ALA A 474 8.20 16.24 -2.49
C ALA A 474 6.81 16.23 -1.85
N ILE A 475 6.09 17.36 -1.85
CA ILE A 475 4.69 17.40 -1.38
C ILE A 475 3.83 16.43 -2.21
N LEU A 476 3.95 16.47 -3.53
CA LEU A 476 3.16 15.60 -4.42
C LEU A 476 3.54 14.12 -4.22
N ASP A 477 4.84 13.84 -4.13
CA ASP A 477 5.35 12.47 -3.92
C ASP A 477 4.94 11.92 -2.54
N MET A 478 4.99 12.73 -1.49
CA MET A 478 4.53 12.35 -0.14
C MET A 478 3.04 11.99 -0.13
N VAL A 479 2.23 12.73 -0.88
CA VAL A 479 0.77 12.50 -0.99
C VAL A 479 0.49 11.21 -1.75
N GLU A 480 1.13 11.02 -2.91
CA GLU A 480 1.00 9.80 -3.69
C GLU A 480 1.48 8.58 -2.87
N TYR A 481 2.63 8.68 -2.22
CA TYR A 481 3.18 7.62 -1.39
C TYR A 481 2.24 7.24 -0.24
N MET A 482 1.73 8.22 0.50
CA MET A 482 0.81 7.98 1.61
C MET A 482 -0.51 7.36 1.13
N ASP A 483 -1.07 7.84 0.03
CA ASP A 483 -2.27 7.27 -0.58
C ASP A 483 -2.05 5.81 -1.03
N ARG A 484 -0.92 5.51 -1.67
CA ARG A 484 -0.54 4.12 -2.01
C ARG A 484 -0.34 3.25 -0.78
N LEU A 485 0.21 3.81 0.30
CA LEU A 485 0.42 3.10 1.56
C LEU A 485 -0.91 2.73 2.22
N ARG A 486 -1.89 3.65 2.22
CA ARG A 486 -3.25 3.41 2.75
C ARG A 486 -4.06 2.44 1.93
N ARG A 487 -3.81 2.38 0.62
CA ARG A 487 -4.45 1.45 -0.30
C ARG A 487 -3.62 0.19 -0.53
N SER A 488 -2.63 -0.10 0.30
CA SER A 488 -1.74 -1.24 0.07
C SER A 488 -2.39 -2.58 0.46
N CYS A 489 -2.30 -3.59 -0.40
CA CYS A 489 -2.71 -4.95 -0.03
C CYS A 489 -1.88 -5.51 1.14
N THR A 490 -0.63 -5.07 1.31
CA THR A 490 0.26 -5.52 2.40
C THR A 490 -0.15 -4.97 3.78
N LEU A 491 -0.81 -3.81 3.82
CA LEU A 491 -1.46 -3.28 5.02
C LEU A 491 -2.59 -4.22 5.47
N VAL A 492 -3.45 -4.62 4.52
CA VAL A 492 -4.55 -5.57 4.78
C VAL A 492 -4.02 -6.93 5.21
N MET A 493 -3.04 -7.47 4.48
CA MET A 493 -2.36 -8.72 4.84
C MET A 493 -1.81 -8.66 6.28
N THR A 494 -1.20 -7.54 6.67
CA THR A 494 -0.65 -7.36 8.03
C THR A 494 -1.73 -7.54 9.09
N ALA A 495 -2.87 -6.87 8.93
CA ALA A 495 -3.99 -6.96 9.87
C ALA A 495 -4.61 -8.36 9.89
N VAL A 496 -4.87 -8.92 8.71
CA VAL A 496 -5.57 -10.20 8.57
C VAL A 496 -4.72 -11.36 9.07
N GLU A 497 -3.44 -11.45 8.70
CA GLU A 497 -2.55 -12.55 9.13
C GLU A 497 -2.36 -12.55 10.65
N GLU A 498 -2.21 -11.38 11.28
CA GLU A 498 -2.14 -11.28 12.74
C GLU A 498 -3.41 -11.77 13.42
N ARG A 499 -4.58 -11.37 12.91
CA ARG A 499 -5.88 -11.77 13.48
C ARG A 499 -6.15 -13.26 13.29
N ARG A 500 -5.88 -13.79 12.10
CA ARG A 500 -6.00 -15.23 11.80
C ARG A 500 -5.08 -16.05 12.70
N ALA A 501 -3.82 -15.65 12.83
CA ALA A 501 -2.87 -16.30 13.73
C ALA A 501 -3.31 -16.24 15.19
N THR A 502 -3.77 -15.07 15.65
CA THR A 502 -4.29 -14.88 17.02
C THR A 502 -5.45 -15.83 17.29
N ARG A 503 -6.41 -15.95 16.36
CA ARG A 503 -7.50 -16.94 16.44
C ARG A 503 -7.00 -18.39 16.38
N ALA A 504 -6.01 -18.67 15.55
CA ALA A 504 -5.41 -20.01 15.43
C ALA A 504 -4.79 -20.49 16.75
N ILE A 505 -4.12 -19.61 17.49
CA ILE A 505 -3.49 -19.95 18.78
C ILE A 505 -4.40 -19.76 20.00
N GLY A 506 -5.63 -19.28 19.82
CA GLY A 506 -6.59 -19.03 20.90
C GLY A 506 -6.35 -17.74 21.69
N GLY A 507 -5.67 -16.77 21.08
CA GLY A 507 -5.53 -15.41 21.62
C GLY A 507 -6.83 -14.62 21.55
N LYS A 508 -6.88 -13.50 22.26
CA LYS A 508 -8.01 -12.58 22.24
C LYS A 508 -7.75 -11.44 21.27
N LEU A 509 -8.79 -11.04 20.55
CA LEU A 509 -8.77 -9.85 19.71
C LEU A 509 -9.29 -8.68 20.55
N ASP A 510 -8.51 -7.60 20.62
CA ASP A 510 -8.82 -6.45 21.48
C ASP A 510 -9.88 -5.51 20.87
N SER A 511 -10.01 -5.50 19.54
CA SER A 511 -10.94 -4.64 18.81
C SER A 511 -11.43 -5.31 17.52
N GLY A 512 -12.54 -4.81 16.98
CA GLY A 512 -13.00 -5.18 15.64
C GLY A 512 -12.00 -4.74 14.56
N ILE A 513 -12.02 -5.39 13.40
CA ILE A 513 -11.14 -5.03 12.28
C ILE A 513 -11.43 -3.62 11.75
N ASP A 514 -12.70 -3.22 11.76
CA ASP A 514 -13.15 -1.87 11.35
C ASP A 514 -12.78 -0.78 12.36
N GLU A 515 -12.39 -1.17 13.58
CA GLU A 515 -11.95 -0.25 14.63
C GLU A 515 -10.44 0.02 14.57
N LEU A 516 -9.69 -0.71 13.72
CA LEU A 516 -8.25 -0.54 13.59
C LEU A 516 -7.93 0.80 12.89
N PRO A 517 -7.22 1.74 13.57
CA PRO A 517 -6.97 3.07 13.00
C PRO A 517 -6.22 3.04 11.66
N MET A 518 -5.31 2.07 11.48
CA MET A 518 -4.54 1.93 10.24
C MET A 518 -5.39 1.52 9.03
N LEU A 519 -6.60 1.00 9.24
CA LEU A 519 -7.54 0.60 8.18
C LEU A 519 -8.68 1.61 7.98
N SER A 520 -8.68 2.77 8.65
CA SER A 520 -9.82 3.70 8.66
C SER A 520 -10.23 4.26 7.29
N GLU A 521 -9.32 4.24 6.31
CA GLU A 521 -9.57 4.70 4.93
C GLU A 521 -9.84 3.55 3.94
N VAL A 522 -9.77 2.30 4.40
CA VAL A 522 -10.05 1.12 3.57
C VAL A 522 -11.55 0.84 3.62
N THR A 523 -12.24 1.24 2.55
CA THR A 523 -13.68 0.98 2.35
C THR A 523 -13.89 -0.05 1.24
N GLU A 524 -15.09 -0.63 1.16
CA GLU A 524 -15.44 -1.59 0.09
C GLU A 524 -15.30 -1.02 -1.33
N HIS A 525 -15.33 0.31 -1.47
CA HIS A 525 -15.18 1.01 -2.74
C HIS A 525 -13.73 1.39 -3.05
N ALA A 526 -12.81 1.21 -2.10
CA ALA A 526 -11.41 1.54 -2.29
C ALA A 526 -10.73 0.50 -3.18
N THR A 527 -10.05 0.94 -4.24
CA THR A 527 -9.17 0.05 -5.02
C THR A 527 -7.82 -0.08 -4.34
N LEU A 528 -7.57 -1.26 -3.79
CA LEU A 528 -6.30 -1.66 -3.18
C LEU A 528 -5.26 -2.02 -4.26
N VAL A 529 -4.00 -1.74 -3.97
CA VAL A 529 -2.86 -1.91 -4.87
C VAL A 529 -1.82 -2.84 -4.26
N ASN A 530 -1.33 -3.79 -5.06
CA ASN A 530 -0.15 -4.55 -4.69
C ASN A 530 1.09 -3.71 -5.01
N VAL A 531 1.87 -3.38 -3.98
CA VAL A 531 3.12 -2.60 -4.08
C VAL A 531 4.31 -3.39 -3.53
N THR A 532 4.16 -4.71 -3.43
CA THR A 532 5.23 -5.62 -2.98
C THR A 532 6.38 -5.55 -3.97
N ASP A 533 7.58 -5.23 -3.48
CA ASP A 533 8.78 -5.24 -4.30
C ASP A 533 9.34 -6.66 -4.42
N TYR A 534 9.02 -7.33 -5.52
CA TYR A 534 9.60 -8.62 -5.86
C TYR A 534 10.99 -8.50 -6.51
N GLY A 535 11.42 -7.29 -6.89
CA GLY A 535 12.72 -7.02 -7.52
C GLY A 535 13.89 -7.01 -6.55
N SER A 536 13.63 -6.99 -5.24
CA SER A 536 14.65 -7.18 -4.20
C SER A 536 15.24 -8.59 -4.18
N LEU A 537 14.58 -9.58 -4.82
CA LEU A 537 15.19 -10.87 -5.13
C LEU A 537 16.16 -10.71 -6.31
N PRO A 538 17.43 -11.11 -6.17
CA PRO A 538 18.27 -11.31 -7.34
C PRO A 538 17.61 -12.36 -8.23
N ASN A 539 17.02 -11.91 -9.34
CA ASN A 539 16.58 -12.82 -10.38
C ASN A 539 17.77 -13.09 -11.30
N LEU A 540 18.54 -14.11 -10.94
CA LEU A 540 19.66 -14.63 -11.75
C LEU A 540 19.22 -15.73 -12.71
N GLU A 541 17.94 -16.10 -12.68
CA GLU A 541 17.38 -17.13 -13.55
C GLU A 541 17.26 -16.62 -14.99
N SER A 542 17.26 -17.58 -15.93
CA SER A 542 16.96 -17.29 -17.32
C SER A 542 15.58 -16.63 -17.46
N SER A 543 15.42 -15.72 -18.43
CA SER A 543 14.12 -15.13 -18.75
C SER A 543 13.06 -16.13 -19.23
N PHE A 544 13.46 -17.38 -19.52
CA PHE A 544 12.57 -18.48 -19.86
C PHE A 544 12.05 -19.27 -18.65
N VAL A 545 12.55 -18.97 -17.44
CA VAL A 545 12.17 -19.64 -16.19
C VAL A 545 11.45 -18.62 -15.29
N PRO A 546 10.41 -19.02 -14.53
CA PRO A 546 9.80 -18.15 -13.56
C PRO A 546 10.83 -17.61 -12.55
N PRO A 547 10.80 -16.31 -12.20
CA PRO A 547 11.62 -15.76 -11.13
C PRO A 547 11.49 -16.58 -9.84
N LEU A 548 12.55 -16.60 -9.01
CA LEU A 548 12.53 -17.30 -7.72
C LEU A 548 11.32 -16.91 -6.87
N ALA A 549 10.89 -15.64 -6.93
CA ALA A 549 9.69 -15.13 -6.26
C ALA A 549 8.44 -15.94 -6.63
N ASP A 550 8.25 -16.24 -7.92
CA ASP A 550 7.11 -16.98 -8.43
C ASP A 550 7.20 -18.47 -8.08
N LEU A 551 8.42 -19.03 -8.00
CA LEU A 551 8.65 -20.42 -7.60
C LEU A 551 8.37 -20.67 -6.12
N VAL A 552 8.72 -19.72 -5.25
CA VAL A 552 8.55 -19.86 -3.79
C VAL A 552 7.20 -19.35 -3.28
N ARG A 553 6.50 -18.50 -4.04
CA ARG A 553 5.19 -17.97 -3.64
C ARG A 553 4.14 -19.07 -3.63
N ILE A 554 3.36 -19.10 -2.56
CA ILE A 554 2.23 -20.03 -2.43
C ILE A 554 0.99 -19.40 -3.02
N GLY A 555 0.67 -19.78 -4.26
CA GLY A 555 -0.51 -19.30 -4.97
C GLY A 555 -0.33 -17.92 -5.62
N PRO A 556 -1.43 -17.27 -6.03
CA PRO A 556 -1.38 -15.95 -6.64
C PRO A 556 -0.92 -14.86 -5.67
N GLU A 557 -0.48 -13.75 -6.23
CA GLU A 557 -0.10 -12.54 -5.50
C GLU A 557 -1.24 -11.93 -4.68
N LEU A 558 -0.88 -10.99 -3.80
CA LEU A 558 -1.87 -10.10 -3.20
C LEU A 558 -2.61 -9.31 -4.28
N THR A 559 -3.94 -9.27 -4.19
CA THR A 559 -4.81 -8.55 -5.12
C THR A 559 -5.85 -7.75 -4.37
N ASN A 560 -6.50 -6.81 -5.07
CA ASN A 560 -7.61 -6.03 -4.54
C ASN A 560 -8.74 -6.95 -4.06
N GLU A 561 -9.12 -7.92 -4.88
CA GLU A 561 -10.20 -8.86 -4.62
C GLU A 561 -9.90 -9.75 -3.42
N ARG A 562 -8.69 -10.35 -3.38
CA ARG A 562 -8.27 -11.19 -2.25
C ARG A 562 -8.26 -10.42 -0.93
N SER A 563 -7.77 -9.19 -0.96
CA SER A 563 -7.67 -8.32 0.23
C SER A 563 -9.06 -7.93 0.76
N HIS A 564 -9.98 -7.55 -0.12
CA HIS A 564 -11.36 -7.24 0.27
C HIS A 564 -12.12 -8.45 0.80
N LEU A 565 -12.00 -9.61 0.14
CA LEU A 565 -12.62 -10.85 0.64
C LEU A 565 -12.09 -11.24 2.02
N ALA A 566 -10.79 -11.05 2.26
CA ALA A 566 -10.18 -11.27 3.57
C ALA A 566 -10.71 -10.30 4.64
N LEU A 567 -10.81 -8.99 4.35
CA LEU A 567 -11.39 -8.00 5.26
C LEU A 567 -12.86 -8.29 5.59
N LEU A 568 -13.67 -8.54 4.57
CA LEU A 568 -15.10 -8.85 4.72
C LEU A 568 -15.32 -10.11 5.55
N THR A 569 -14.42 -11.09 5.44
CA THR A 569 -14.44 -12.29 6.26
C THR A 569 -14.14 -11.99 7.73
N GLU A 570 -13.15 -11.14 8.02
CA GLU A 570 -12.88 -10.71 9.41
C GLU A 570 -14.03 -9.87 9.98
N GLN A 571 -14.63 -8.98 9.18
CA GLN A 571 -15.83 -8.22 9.58
C GLN A 571 -17.00 -9.15 9.88
N TYR A 572 -17.22 -10.17 9.05
CA TYR A 572 -18.25 -11.20 9.28
C TYR A 572 -18.07 -11.88 10.64
N LEU A 573 -16.83 -12.30 10.92
CA LEU A 573 -16.48 -12.97 12.17
C LEU A 573 -16.67 -12.05 13.38
N ASP A 574 -16.25 -10.78 13.29
CA ASP A 574 -16.46 -9.78 14.34
C ASP A 574 -17.94 -9.63 14.70
N VAL A 575 -18.84 -9.63 13.70
CA VAL A 575 -20.28 -9.51 13.94
C VAL A 575 -20.84 -10.74 14.67
N ILE A 576 -20.47 -11.96 14.24
CA ILE A 576 -21.04 -13.18 14.82
C ILE A 576 -20.41 -13.58 16.16
N ASP A 577 -19.17 -13.19 16.42
CA ASP A 577 -18.48 -13.45 17.69
C ASP A 577 -18.64 -12.28 18.69
N HIS A 578 -19.30 -11.19 18.29
CA HIS A 578 -19.53 -10.04 19.15
C HIS A 578 -20.24 -10.44 20.46
N LYS A 579 -19.61 -10.07 21.58
CA LYS A 579 -20.20 -10.22 22.92
C LYS A 579 -20.21 -8.85 23.60
N PRO A 580 -21.37 -8.37 24.08
CA PRO A 580 -21.42 -7.11 24.80
C PRO A 580 -20.54 -7.20 26.07
N PRO A 581 -19.91 -6.09 26.49
CA PRO A 581 -19.14 -6.04 27.73
C PRO A 581 -19.97 -6.53 28.92
N LYS A 582 -19.37 -7.29 29.84
CA LYS A 582 -20.07 -7.86 31.00
C LYS A 582 -20.73 -6.80 31.90
N ASP A 583 -20.18 -5.59 31.90
CA ASP A 583 -20.67 -4.49 32.73
C ASP A 583 -21.75 -3.64 32.02
N TYR A 584 -22.02 -3.90 30.74
CA TYR A 584 -23.06 -3.22 29.98
C TYR A 584 -24.45 -3.73 30.38
N LYS A 585 -25.24 -2.87 31.04
CA LYS A 585 -26.63 -3.12 31.40
C LYS A 585 -27.55 -2.08 30.73
N PRO A 586 -28.20 -2.41 29.61
CA PRO A 586 -29.05 -1.46 28.91
C PRO A 586 -30.29 -1.10 29.74
N SER A 587 -30.60 0.20 29.84
CA SER A 587 -31.77 0.71 30.57
C SER A 587 -33.11 0.20 30.00
N LYS A 588 -33.15 -0.07 28.69
CA LYS A 588 -34.24 -0.72 27.96
C LYS A 588 -33.71 -1.92 27.19
N ALA A 589 -33.61 -3.07 27.87
CA ALA A 589 -33.02 -4.28 27.29
C ALA A 589 -33.68 -4.75 25.99
N ASN A 590 -35.01 -4.63 25.88
CA ASN A 590 -35.73 -5.03 24.66
C ASN A 590 -35.46 -4.11 23.47
N ASP A 591 -35.43 -2.79 23.69
CA ASP A 591 -35.12 -1.82 22.63
C ASP A 591 -33.67 -1.97 22.16
N ALA A 592 -32.74 -2.24 23.08
CA ALA A 592 -31.34 -2.53 22.76
C ALA A 592 -31.23 -3.80 21.90
N ALA A 593 -31.87 -4.91 22.31
CA ALA A 593 -31.85 -6.15 21.54
C ALA A 593 -32.44 -6.03 20.13
N LEU A 594 -33.50 -5.21 19.96
CA LEU A 594 -34.07 -4.92 18.64
C LEU A 594 -33.09 -4.13 17.76
N LYS A 595 -32.40 -3.13 18.33
CA LYS A 595 -31.37 -2.36 17.63
C LYS A 595 -30.18 -3.23 17.24
N ASP A 596 -29.71 -4.09 18.15
CA ASP A 596 -28.60 -5.02 17.88
C ASP A 596 -28.96 -5.99 16.74
N THR A 597 -30.19 -6.50 16.74
CA THR A 597 -30.69 -7.37 15.66
C THR A 597 -30.75 -6.63 14.33
N ALA A 598 -31.27 -5.39 14.32
CA ALA A 598 -31.33 -4.56 13.11
C ALA A 598 -29.92 -4.24 12.57
N ALA A 599 -28.97 -3.87 13.44
CA ALA A 599 -27.58 -3.62 13.08
C ALA A 599 -26.89 -4.89 12.54
N THR A 600 -27.20 -6.05 13.09
CA THR A 600 -26.71 -7.35 12.59
C THR A 600 -27.25 -7.63 11.19
N ILE A 601 -28.55 -7.43 10.95
CA ILE A 601 -29.19 -7.63 9.65
C ILE A 601 -28.56 -6.70 8.60
N GLU A 602 -28.39 -5.42 8.93
CA GLU A 602 -27.74 -4.44 8.05
C GLU A 602 -26.30 -4.82 7.73
N SER A 603 -25.52 -5.23 8.74
CA SER A 603 -24.14 -5.68 8.57
C SER A 603 -24.05 -6.92 7.68
N MET A 604 -24.93 -7.92 7.89
CA MET A 604 -24.96 -9.13 7.06
C MET A 604 -25.35 -8.82 5.61
N ALA A 605 -26.32 -7.92 5.39
CA ALA A 605 -26.70 -7.51 4.04
C ALA A 605 -25.55 -6.79 3.31
N ARG A 606 -24.87 -5.85 3.97
CA ARG A 606 -23.69 -5.16 3.43
C ARG A 606 -22.59 -6.15 3.07
N ILE A 607 -22.19 -7.00 4.03
CA ILE A 607 -21.11 -7.98 3.83
C ILE A 607 -21.47 -8.94 2.70
N GLN A 608 -22.69 -9.47 2.67
CA GLN A 608 -23.13 -10.38 1.61
C GLN A 608 -23.07 -9.73 0.23
N GLN A 609 -23.54 -8.49 0.10
CA GLN A 609 -23.52 -7.75 -1.15
C GLN A 609 -22.08 -7.49 -1.62
N ALA A 610 -21.22 -7.02 -0.71
CA ALA A 610 -19.81 -6.74 -1.01
C ALA A 610 -19.04 -8.02 -1.38
N MET A 611 -19.17 -9.09 -0.59
CA MET A 611 -18.52 -10.38 -0.91
C MET A 611 -19.00 -10.93 -2.25
N SER A 612 -20.30 -10.85 -2.53
CA SER A 612 -20.84 -11.29 -3.82
C SER A 612 -20.25 -10.48 -4.98
N ALA A 613 -20.09 -9.16 -4.84
CA ALA A 613 -19.50 -8.33 -5.88
C ALA A 613 -18.05 -8.74 -6.21
N PHE A 614 -17.23 -9.02 -5.20
CA PHE A 614 -15.85 -9.46 -5.40
C PHE A 614 -15.74 -10.92 -5.89
N LEU A 615 -16.60 -11.82 -5.41
CA LEU A 615 -16.62 -13.23 -5.83
C LEU A 615 -17.03 -13.42 -7.30
N HIS A 616 -17.81 -12.51 -7.87
CA HIS A 616 -18.20 -12.53 -9.29
C HIS A 616 -17.35 -11.64 -10.18
N GLY A 617 -16.25 -11.08 -9.65
CA GLY A 617 -15.32 -10.25 -10.40
C GLY A 617 -14.56 -11.02 -11.48
N GLU A 618 -14.19 -10.33 -12.57
CA GLU A 618 -13.45 -10.94 -13.66
C GLU A 618 -12.06 -11.45 -13.22
N GLY A 619 -11.72 -12.66 -13.68
CA GLY A 619 -10.41 -13.27 -13.44
C GLY A 619 -10.14 -13.73 -12.01
N LEU A 620 -11.16 -13.85 -11.14
CA LEU A 620 -10.98 -14.22 -9.73
C LEU A 620 -10.21 -15.52 -9.52
N MET A 621 -10.43 -16.53 -10.36
CA MET A 621 -9.77 -17.85 -10.25
C MET A 621 -8.24 -17.75 -10.33
N ALA A 622 -7.71 -16.73 -11.04
CA ALA A 622 -6.28 -16.48 -11.14
C ALA A 622 -5.72 -15.67 -9.95
N LYS A 623 -6.60 -15.19 -9.04
CA LYS A 623 -6.27 -14.27 -7.94
C LYS A 623 -6.34 -14.92 -6.55
N LEU A 624 -6.92 -16.12 -6.44
CA LEU A 624 -7.07 -16.88 -5.21
C LEU A 624 -6.46 -18.28 -5.36
N THR A 625 -6.06 -18.89 -4.24
CA THR A 625 -5.92 -20.36 -4.23
C THR A 625 -7.31 -21.00 -4.24
N GLY A 626 -7.43 -22.22 -4.76
CA GLY A 626 -8.69 -22.97 -4.70
C GLY A 626 -9.28 -23.06 -3.28
N PRO A 627 -8.47 -23.34 -2.22
CA PRO A 627 -8.95 -23.32 -0.85
C PRO A 627 -9.44 -21.93 -0.37
N GLU A 628 -8.79 -20.83 -0.78
CA GLU A 628 -9.23 -19.47 -0.44
C GLU A 628 -10.59 -19.15 -1.07
N GLU A 629 -10.75 -19.43 -2.37
CA GLU A 629 -12.02 -19.28 -3.08
C GLU A 629 -13.15 -20.03 -2.37
N THR A 630 -12.85 -21.26 -1.97
CA THR A 630 -13.80 -22.14 -1.28
C THR A 630 -14.20 -21.58 0.08
N TYR A 631 -13.22 -21.09 0.85
CA TYR A 631 -13.46 -20.48 2.16
C TYR A 631 -14.28 -19.18 2.05
N TYR A 632 -13.90 -18.26 1.17
CA TYR A 632 -14.61 -16.99 1.00
C TYR A 632 -16.02 -17.19 0.46
N SER A 633 -16.21 -18.14 -0.47
CA SER A 633 -17.54 -18.53 -0.94
C SER A 633 -18.40 -19.09 0.19
N SER A 634 -17.81 -19.90 1.08
CA SER A 634 -18.52 -20.45 2.24
C SER A 634 -18.96 -19.34 3.21
N VAL A 635 -18.10 -18.37 3.50
CA VAL A 635 -18.46 -17.22 4.35
C VAL A 635 -19.55 -16.35 3.70
N SER A 636 -19.51 -16.15 2.38
CA SER A 636 -20.58 -15.45 1.66
C SER A 636 -21.92 -16.20 1.70
N LEU A 637 -21.90 -17.54 1.66
CA LEU A 637 -23.11 -18.35 1.83
C LEU A 637 -23.63 -18.29 3.26
N LEU A 638 -22.74 -18.31 4.26
CA LEU A 638 -23.10 -18.18 5.67
C LEU A 638 -23.72 -16.81 5.98
N SER A 639 -23.21 -15.71 5.40
CA SER A 639 -23.81 -14.38 5.58
C SER A 639 -25.21 -14.32 4.95
N ALA A 640 -25.41 -14.88 3.76
CA ALA A 640 -26.72 -15.00 3.12
C ALA A 640 -27.70 -15.88 3.92
N MET A 641 -27.23 -17.01 4.46
CA MET A 641 -28.03 -17.89 5.32
C MET A 641 -28.46 -17.20 6.61
N LEU A 642 -27.53 -16.52 7.28
CA LEU A 642 -27.82 -15.80 8.53
C LEU A 642 -28.79 -14.64 8.28
N LEU A 643 -28.59 -13.85 7.22
CA LEU A 643 -29.52 -12.81 6.81
C LEU A 643 -30.93 -13.37 6.59
N THR A 644 -31.03 -14.48 5.85
CA THR A 644 -32.30 -15.15 5.58
C THR A 644 -32.94 -15.66 6.88
N ALA A 645 -32.16 -16.26 7.77
CA ALA A 645 -32.63 -16.77 9.05
C ALA A 645 -33.19 -15.66 9.95
N LEU A 646 -32.54 -14.50 10.01
CA LEU A 646 -32.95 -13.38 10.87
C LEU A 646 -34.15 -12.58 10.32
N THR A 647 -34.34 -12.59 9.00
CA THR A 647 -35.42 -11.85 8.32
C THR A 647 -36.66 -12.70 8.07
N THR A 648 -36.52 -14.03 8.03
CA THR A 648 -37.66 -14.95 7.87
C THR A 648 -38.38 -15.12 9.21
N GLY A 649 -39.65 -14.70 9.26
CA GLY A 649 -40.48 -14.89 10.46
C GLY A 649 -40.67 -16.38 10.80
N ARG A 650 -40.79 -16.70 12.10
CA ARG A 650 -40.91 -18.08 12.61
C ARG A 650 -42.02 -18.94 11.99
N SER A 651 -43.09 -18.32 11.48
CA SER A 651 -44.23 -18.99 10.84
C SER A 651 -44.31 -18.76 9.32
N ALA A 652 -43.36 -18.01 8.75
CA ALA A 652 -43.29 -17.78 7.32
C ALA A 652 -42.60 -18.97 6.62
N ALA A 653 -42.92 -19.17 5.34
CA ALA A 653 -42.22 -20.17 4.54
C ALA A 653 -40.74 -19.76 4.40
N VAL A 654 -39.82 -20.69 4.65
CA VAL A 654 -38.39 -20.45 4.49
C VAL A 654 -38.06 -20.37 3.00
N PRO A 655 -37.34 -19.33 2.54
CA PRO A 655 -36.91 -19.25 1.16
C PRO A 655 -36.10 -20.49 0.71
N PRO A 656 -36.34 -21.05 -0.49
CA PRO A 656 -35.59 -22.21 -0.99
C PRO A 656 -34.07 -21.99 -1.08
N SER A 657 -33.65 -20.74 -1.22
CA SER A 657 -32.24 -20.34 -1.20
C SER A 657 -31.52 -20.74 0.10
N PHE A 658 -32.23 -20.80 1.24
CA PHE A 658 -31.64 -21.22 2.51
C PHE A 658 -31.20 -22.70 2.47
N ALA A 659 -32.07 -23.59 1.98
CA ALA A 659 -31.77 -25.00 1.84
C ALA A 659 -30.64 -25.23 0.80
N LEU A 660 -30.65 -24.46 -0.29
CA LEU A 660 -29.59 -24.49 -1.29
C LEU A 660 -28.23 -24.11 -0.66
N CYS A 661 -28.15 -22.99 0.07
CA CYS A 661 -26.92 -22.58 0.75
C CYS A 661 -26.42 -23.65 1.72
N SER A 662 -27.32 -24.25 2.52
CA SER A 662 -26.96 -25.36 3.43
C SER A 662 -26.39 -26.55 2.66
N SER A 663 -27.03 -26.96 1.56
CA SER A 663 -26.56 -28.09 0.74
C SER A 663 -25.20 -27.82 0.07
N THR A 664 -24.98 -26.58 -0.38
CA THR A 664 -23.70 -26.16 -0.96
C THR A 664 -22.61 -26.19 0.10
N LEU A 665 -22.83 -25.63 1.29
CA LEU A 665 -21.86 -25.65 2.39
C LEU A 665 -21.45 -27.08 2.79
N LYS A 666 -22.40 -28.02 2.82
CA LYS A 666 -22.12 -29.44 3.10
C LYS A 666 -21.18 -30.01 2.04
N SER A 667 -21.50 -29.81 0.77
CA SER A 667 -20.69 -30.28 -0.37
C SER A 667 -19.29 -29.65 -0.37
N THR A 668 -19.21 -28.37 -0.01
CA THR A 668 -17.96 -27.62 0.05
C THR A 668 -17.02 -28.14 1.15
N ILE A 669 -17.54 -28.42 2.35
CA ILE A 669 -16.75 -29.05 3.41
C ILE A 669 -16.27 -30.42 2.97
N GLU A 670 -17.13 -31.24 2.38
CA GLU A 670 -16.76 -32.59 1.92
C GLU A 670 -15.66 -32.54 0.85
N ALA A 671 -15.71 -31.56 -0.06
CA ALA A 671 -14.67 -31.33 -1.05
C ALA A 671 -13.33 -30.91 -0.41
N LEU A 672 -13.34 -29.99 0.56
CA LEU A 672 -12.14 -29.61 1.30
C LEU A 672 -11.56 -30.77 2.12
N GLN A 673 -12.42 -31.58 2.75
CA GLN A 673 -12.01 -32.79 3.45
C GLN A 673 -11.35 -33.78 2.50
N ALA A 674 -11.95 -34.03 1.33
CA ALA A 674 -11.37 -34.92 0.32
C ALA A 674 -10.00 -34.39 -0.17
N ALA A 675 -9.88 -33.08 -0.40
CA ALA A 675 -8.64 -32.44 -0.82
C ALA A 675 -7.53 -32.51 0.24
N CYS A 676 -7.87 -32.46 1.53
CA CYS A 676 -6.92 -32.53 2.64
C CYS A 676 -6.54 -33.96 3.05
N VAL A 677 -7.53 -34.85 3.16
CA VAL A 677 -7.44 -36.10 3.92
C VAL A 677 -7.22 -37.32 3.01
N SER A 678 -7.38 -37.20 1.69
CA SER A 678 -7.21 -38.33 0.76
C SER A 678 -5.87 -38.35 0.02
N LYS A 679 -4.96 -39.23 0.49
CA LYS A 679 -3.98 -40.07 -0.24
C LYS A 679 -2.81 -40.44 0.68
N GLY A 680 -3.02 -41.41 1.58
CA GLY A 680 -1.96 -42.09 2.35
C GLY A 680 -1.31 -41.28 3.47
N LEU A 681 -0.98 -41.95 4.59
CA LEU A 681 -0.05 -41.40 5.56
C LEU A 681 1.35 -41.24 4.91
N PRO A 682 2.25 -40.41 5.51
CA PRO A 682 3.65 -40.31 5.12
C PRO A 682 4.38 -41.66 5.30
N SER A 683 4.25 -42.58 4.35
CA SER A 683 5.02 -43.84 4.31
C SER A 683 4.79 -44.68 3.04
N THR A 684 3.75 -44.39 2.24
CA THR A 684 3.36 -45.25 1.09
C THR A 684 3.90 -44.77 -0.26
N SER A 685 4.25 -43.49 -0.39
CA SER A 685 4.85 -42.89 -1.60
C SER A 685 5.53 -41.55 -1.27
N ARG A 686 6.59 -41.21 -2.02
CA ARG A 686 7.26 -39.89 -1.99
C ARG A 686 6.25 -38.76 -2.20
N LEU A 687 5.40 -38.88 -3.23
CA LEU A 687 4.43 -37.84 -3.61
C LEU A 687 3.34 -37.64 -2.57
N SER A 688 2.85 -38.71 -1.92
CA SER A 688 1.84 -38.59 -0.86
C SER A 688 2.39 -37.91 0.39
N THR A 689 3.65 -38.18 0.72
CA THR A 689 4.33 -37.54 1.86
C THR A 689 4.50 -36.04 1.62
N PHE A 690 5.04 -35.65 0.47
CA PHE A 690 5.17 -34.23 0.13
C PHE A 690 3.81 -33.53 0.12
N TYR A 691 2.80 -34.14 -0.49
CA TYR A 691 1.45 -33.59 -0.50
C TYR A 691 0.91 -33.37 0.91
N ALA A 692 1.02 -34.35 1.81
CA ALA A 692 0.50 -34.24 3.16
C ALA A 692 1.20 -33.14 4.00
N LEU A 693 2.49 -32.89 3.74
CA LEU A 693 3.28 -31.85 4.43
C LEU A 693 3.18 -30.46 3.79
N SER A 694 2.85 -30.38 2.50
CA SER A 694 2.71 -29.10 1.77
C SER A 694 1.27 -28.57 1.77
N ASN A 695 0.27 -29.39 2.11
CA ASN A 695 -1.14 -29.03 2.00
C ASN A 695 -1.74 -28.35 3.25
N HIS A 696 -0.89 -27.78 4.11
CA HIS A 696 -1.32 -27.08 5.33
C HIS A 696 -2.24 -25.88 5.06
N HIS A 697 -2.06 -25.19 3.93
CA HIS A 697 -2.95 -24.08 3.55
C HIS A 697 -4.41 -24.55 3.34
N THR A 698 -4.63 -25.67 2.66
CA THR A 698 -5.96 -26.27 2.50
C THR A 698 -6.50 -26.78 3.84
N LEU A 699 -5.63 -27.32 4.69
CA LEU A 699 -6.00 -27.74 6.06
C LEU A 699 -6.50 -26.55 6.89
N SER A 700 -5.87 -25.38 6.77
CA SER A 700 -6.35 -24.12 7.37
C SER A 700 -7.70 -23.71 6.82
N ALA A 701 -7.89 -23.73 5.50
CA ALA A 701 -9.17 -23.38 4.90
C ALA A 701 -10.31 -24.31 5.36
N LEU A 702 -10.05 -25.61 5.49
CA LEU A 702 -11.01 -26.57 6.06
C LEU A 702 -11.36 -26.23 7.51
N ARG A 703 -10.34 -25.99 8.35
CA ARG A 703 -10.54 -25.56 9.75
C ARG A 703 -11.36 -24.28 9.82
N ASP A 704 -10.96 -23.26 9.08
CA ASP A 704 -11.54 -21.92 9.17
C ASP A 704 -12.98 -21.90 8.64
N THR A 705 -13.27 -22.70 7.61
CA THR A 705 -14.65 -22.93 7.11
C THR A 705 -15.51 -23.63 8.17
N ALA A 706 -15.00 -24.70 8.79
CA ALA A 706 -15.73 -25.43 9.82
C ALA A 706 -15.97 -24.58 11.08
N LEU A 707 -14.99 -23.78 11.49
CA LEU A 707 -15.15 -22.82 12.59
C LEU A 707 -16.17 -21.74 12.24
N ALA A 708 -16.09 -21.14 11.05
CA ALA A 708 -17.07 -20.15 10.62
C ALA A 708 -18.49 -20.71 10.72
N ILE A 709 -18.75 -21.92 10.19
CA ILE A 709 -20.04 -22.61 10.33
C ILE A 709 -20.43 -22.77 11.81
N LYS A 710 -19.51 -23.23 12.67
CA LYS A 710 -19.78 -23.44 14.09
C LYS A 710 -20.14 -22.14 14.81
N HIS A 711 -19.40 -21.05 14.55
CA HIS A 711 -19.69 -19.73 15.10
C HIS A 711 -21.04 -19.19 14.60
N THR A 712 -21.37 -19.35 13.32
CA THR A 712 -22.68 -18.97 12.77
C THR A 712 -23.81 -19.75 13.45
N VAL A 713 -23.66 -21.07 13.61
CA VAL A 713 -24.67 -21.89 14.27
C VAL A 713 -24.81 -21.52 15.75
N ALA A 714 -23.70 -21.31 16.46
CA ALA A 714 -23.72 -20.86 17.86
C ALA A 714 -24.45 -19.52 18.00
N PHE A 715 -24.21 -18.57 17.08
CA PHE A 715 -24.94 -17.31 17.02
C PHE A 715 -26.45 -17.54 16.82
N MET A 716 -26.83 -18.35 15.83
CA MET A 716 -28.24 -18.67 15.54
C MET A 716 -28.95 -19.34 16.73
N GLN A 717 -28.27 -20.26 17.41
CA GLN A 717 -28.79 -20.94 18.61
C GLN A 717 -28.99 -19.94 19.75
N ALA A 718 -27.97 -19.13 20.05
CA ALA A 718 -28.04 -18.11 21.09
C ALA A 718 -29.14 -17.07 20.80
N PHE A 719 -29.29 -16.65 19.53
CA PHE A 719 -30.38 -15.77 19.11
C PHE A 719 -31.75 -16.42 19.35
N ASN A 720 -31.94 -17.66 18.91
CA ASN A 720 -33.20 -18.39 19.06
C ASN A 720 -33.57 -18.64 20.53
N GLU A 721 -32.59 -18.92 21.40
CA GLU A 721 -32.77 -19.06 22.84
C GLU A 721 -33.18 -17.74 23.50
N ARG A 722 -32.50 -16.63 23.17
CA ARG A 722 -32.86 -15.29 23.67
C ARG A 722 -34.29 -14.91 23.27
N GLU A 723 -34.66 -15.14 22.01
CA GLU A 723 -36.00 -14.86 21.50
C GLU A 723 -37.08 -15.71 22.18
N SER A 724 -36.83 -17.00 22.35
CA SER A 724 -37.75 -17.91 23.06
C SER A 724 -37.90 -17.54 24.54
N ALA A 725 -36.84 -17.02 25.16
CA ALA A 725 -36.90 -16.51 26.54
C ALA A 725 -37.67 -15.18 26.64
N ARG A 726 -37.53 -14.31 25.63
CA ARG A 726 -38.19 -13.00 25.54
C ARG A 726 -39.69 -13.14 25.32
N ASP A 727 -40.12 -13.98 24.38
CA ASP A 727 -41.53 -14.17 24.05
C ASP A 727 -41.95 -15.64 24.12
N ARG A 728 -42.64 -15.95 25.22
CA ARG A 728 -43.16 -17.28 25.54
C ARG A 728 -44.40 -17.66 24.72
N SER A 729 -44.93 -16.78 23.87
CA SER A 729 -46.05 -17.11 22.97
C SER A 729 -45.66 -18.09 21.87
N GLY A 730 -44.36 -18.32 21.68
CA GLY A 730 -43.81 -19.24 20.68
C GLY A 730 -43.86 -18.69 19.25
N LYS A 731 -44.15 -17.39 19.07
CA LYS A 731 -44.25 -16.73 17.77
C LYS A 731 -42.95 -16.02 17.34
N SER A 732 -42.03 -15.79 18.26
CA SER A 732 -40.70 -15.18 18.03
C SER A 732 -39.59 -16.22 17.90
N GLY A 733 -38.44 -15.84 17.34
CA GLY A 733 -37.27 -16.71 17.13
C GLY A 733 -37.19 -17.28 15.71
N LEU A 734 -36.31 -18.27 15.53
CA LEU A 734 -36.01 -18.83 14.21
C LEU A 734 -37.04 -19.88 13.79
N HIS A 735 -37.22 -20.03 12.47
CA HIS A 735 -38.05 -21.09 11.90
C HIS A 735 -37.50 -22.49 12.27
N LYS A 736 -38.38 -23.49 12.43
CA LYS A 736 -37.98 -24.85 12.87
C LYS A 736 -36.98 -25.51 11.91
N GLU A 737 -37.19 -25.36 10.60
CA GLU A 737 -36.29 -25.89 9.58
C GLU A 737 -34.90 -25.24 9.64
N VAL A 738 -34.85 -23.93 9.88
CA VAL A 738 -33.60 -23.18 10.06
C VAL A 738 -32.79 -23.73 11.25
N VAL A 739 -33.45 -23.99 12.38
CA VAL A 739 -32.82 -24.59 13.57
C VAL A 739 -32.38 -26.04 13.30
N ALA A 740 -33.16 -26.82 12.55
CA ALA A 740 -32.81 -28.19 12.20
C ALA A 740 -31.57 -28.25 11.29
N GLU A 741 -31.53 -27.44 10.24
CA GLU A 741 -30.38 -27.34 9.33
C GLU A 741 -29.12 -26.85 10.07
N ALA A 742 -29.26 -25.86 10.96
CA ALA A 742 -28.13 -25.38 11.77
C ALA A 742 -27.50 -26.51 12.61
N ARG A 743 -28.30 -27.41 13.19
CA ARG A 743 -27.79 -28.59 13.93
C ARG A 743 -27.06 -29.60 13.04
N VAL A 744 -27.53 -29.78 11.81
CA VAL A 744 -26.86 -30.65 10.82
C VAL A 744 -25.49 -30.06 10.47
N LEU A 745 -25.42 -28.76 10.20
CA LEU A 745 -24.17 -28.07 9.91
C LEU A 745 -23.18 -28.12 11.08
N ASP A 746 -23.64 -27.94 12.31
CA ASP A 746 -22.79 -28.06 13.51
C ASP A 746 -22.18 -29.46 13.68
N THR A 747 -22.96 -30.51 13.37
CA THR A 747 -22.49 -31.89 13.40
C THR A 747 -21.39 -32.12 12.36
N ILE A 748 -21.56 -31.58 11.15
CA ILE A 748 -20.58 -31.71 10.05
C ILE A 748 -19.31 -30.92 10.36
N ALA A 749 -19.45 -29.68 10.84
CA ALA A 749 -18.31 -28.85 11.25
C ALA A 749 -17.51 -29.50 12.38
N THR A 750 -18.18 -30.03 13.40
CA THR A 750 -17.53 -30.73 14.53
C THR A 750 -16.78 -31.97 14.06
N ARG A 751 -17.35 -32.75 13.13
CA ARG A 751 -16.67 -33.90 12.51
C ARG A 751 -15.41 -33.47 11.75
N SER A 752 -15.53 -32.42 10.94
CA SER A 752 -14.42 -31.89 10.14
C SER A 752 -13.25 -31.43 11.00
N LEU A 753 -13.55 -30.74 12.11
CA LEU A 753 -12.53 -30.30 13.07
C LEU A 753 -11.84 -31.49 13.77
N ALA A 754 -12.59 -32.55 14.07
CA ALA A 754 -12.00 -33.79 14.61
C ALA A 754 -11.09 -34.49 13.59
N GLU A 755 -11.44 -34.49 12.31
CA GLU A 755 -10.60 -35.03 11.23
C GLU A 755 -9.30 -34.23 11.06
N VAL A 756 -9.37 -32.89 11.09
CA VAL A 756 -8.16 -32.02 11.10
C VAL A 756 -7.24 -32.40 12.26
N ARG A 757 -7.80 -32.56 13.47
CA ARG A 757 -7.04 -32.98 14.67
C ARG A 757 -6.35 -34.32 14.46
N ASN A 758 -7.09 -35.30 13.93
CA ASN A 758 -6.58 -36.66 13.71
C ASN A 758 -5.49 -36.68 12.63
N HIS A 759 -5.65 -35.89 11.56
CA HIS A 759 -4.65 -35.77 10.50
C HIS A 759 -3.32 -35.20 11.03
N ILE A 760 -3.36 -34.11 11.82
CA ILE A 760 -2.16 -33.52 12.43
C ILE A 760 -1.48 -34.53 13.37
N LYS A 761 -2.26 -35.26 14.17
CA LYS A 761 -1.73 -36.31 15.05
C LYS A 761 -1.03 -37.42 14.25
N ALA A 762 -1.64 -37.86 13.16
CA ALA A 762 -1.10 -38.89 12.27
C ALA A 762 0.22 -38.43 11.61
N LEU A 763 0.29 -37.18 11.13
CA LEU A 763 1.52 -36.58 10.60
C LEU A 763 2.63 -36.53 11.64
N LYS A 764 2.30 -36.14 12.88
CA LYS A 764 3.27 -36.06 13.98
C LYS A 764 3.85 -37.44 14.33
N GLU A 765 3.00 -38.47 14.35
CA GLU A 765 3.42 -39.86 14.60
C GLU A 765 4.30 -40.38 13.46
N ALA A 766 3.94 -40.12 12.19
CA ALA A 766 4.73 -40.51 11.02
C ALA A 766 6.11 -39.82 11.00
N LEU A 767 6.17 -38.51 11.22
CA LEU A 767 7.44 -37.80 11.34
C LEU A 767 8.25 -38.31 12.53
N GLY A 768 7.62 -38.76 13.62
CA GLY A 768 8.29 -39.34 14.78
C GLY A 768 9.08 -40.64 14.51
N GLN A 769 8.87 -41.28 13.36
CA GLN A 769 9.61 -42.48 12.95
C GLN A 769 11.07 -42.14 12.56
N GLY A 770 11.97 -43.14 12.64
CA GLY A 770 13.36 -43.01 12.17
C GLY A 770 13.49 -43.21 10.66
N GLY A 771 14.66 -42.89 10.09
CA GLY A 771 14.97 -43.15 8.67
C GLY A 771 14.62 -42.02 7.68
N TRP A 772 14.10 -40.87 8.17
CA TRP A 772 13.78 -39.72 7.31
C TRP A 772 14.98 -39.09 6.61
N LEU A 773 16.15 -39.11 7.25
CA LEU A 773 17.39 -38.59 6.66
C LEU A 773 17.78 -39.40 5.41
N ASP A 774 17.76 -40.72 5.55
CA ASP A 774 18.07 -41.66 4.47
C ASP A 774 17.04 -41.52 3.34
N GLN A 775 15.75 -41.47 3.67
CA GLN A 775 14.68 -41.29 2.69
C GLN A 775 14.78 -39.96 1.94
N MET A 776 15.11 -38.86 2.63
CA MET A 776 15.27 -37.55 1.99
C MET A 776 16.47 -37.51 1.05
N THR A 777 17.56 -38.14 1.46
CA THR A 777 18.78 -38.28 0.65
C THR A 777 18.47 -39.12 -0.59
N GLU A 778 17.80 -40.26 -0.43
CA GLU A 778 17.34 -41.14 -1.53
C GLU A 778 16.35 -40.43 -2.47
N TRP A 779 15.39 -39.67 -1.95
CA TRP A 779 14.43 -38.94 -2.78
C TRP A 779 15.11 -37.81 -3.55
N THR A 780 16.10 -37.15 -2.97
CA THR A 780 16.77 -36.01 -3.61
C THR A 780 17.72 -36.48 -4.71
N LEU A 781 18.45 -37.57 -4.46
CA LEU A 781 19.43 -38.12 -5.40
C LEU A 781 18.86 -39.16 -6.37
N GLY A 782 17.70 -39.75 -6.07
CA GLY A 782 17.17 -40.91 -6.77
C GLY A 782 17.87 -42.21 -6.38
N THR A 783 17.25 -43.35 -6.67
CA THR A 783 17.95 -44.64 -6.81
C THR A 783 18.67 -44.65 -8.16
N GLU A 784 19.77 -45.40 -8.29
CA GLU A 784 20.51 -45.61 -9.55
C GLU A 784 19.54 -45.72 -10.74
N SER A 785 19.58 -44.71 -11.62
CA SER A 785 18.82 -44.71 -12.88
C SER A 785 19.68 -45.39 -13.94
N ASP A 786 19.08 -46.25 -14.77
CA ASP A 786 19.71 -46.80 -15.97
C ASP A 786 19.85 -45.74 -17.09
N ASP A 787 19.31 -44.54 -16.86
CA ASP A 787 19.41 -43.40 -17.78
C ASP A 787 20.76 -42.69 -17.65
N VAL A 788 21.53 -42.73 -18.74
CA VAL A 788 22.90 -42.19 -18.83
C VAL A 788 22.92 -40.68 -18.59
N GLU A 789 21.91 -39.93 -19.03
CA GLU A 789 21.86 -38.47 -18.81
C GLU A 789 21.66 -38.13 -17.34
N VAL A 790 20.87 -38.94 -16.62
CA VAL A 790 20.64 -38.79 -15.18
C VAL A 790 21.91 -39.13 -14.40
N GLN A 791 22.68 -40.15 -14.84
CA GLN A 791 23.96 -40.50 -14.23
C GLN A 791 25.04 -39.43 -14.44
N GLU A 792 25.13 -38.83 -15.63
CA GLU A 792 26.07 -37.74 -15.89
C GLU A 792 25.75 -36.50 -15.05
N LEU A 793 24.46 -36.13 -14.95
CA LEU A 793 24.01 -35.07 -14.05
C LEU A 793 24.35 -35.38 -12.59
N TRP A 794 24.18 -36.64 -12.17
CA TRP A 794 24.45 -37.10 -10.82
C TRP A 794 25.94 -37.05 -10.46
N SER A 795 26.82 -37.44 -11.39
CA SER A 795 28.27 -37.30 -11.23
C SER A 795 28.64 -35.83 -11.04
N ALA A 796 28.08 -34.93 -11.85
CA ALA A 796 28.36 -33.50 -11.76
C ALA A 796 27.86 -32.88 -10.44
N VAL A 797 26.71 -33.29 -9.92
CA VAL A 797 26.19 -32.83 -8.62
C VAL A 797 27.03 -33.37 -7.46
N SER A 798 27.43 -34.65 -7.51
CA SER A 798 28.22 -35.30 -6.46
C SER A 798 29.65 -34.76 -6.36
N ASP A 799 30.20 -34.26 -7.47
CA ASP A 799 31.51 -33.57 -7.49
C ASP A 799 31.48 -32.20 -6.77
N ILE A 800 30.29 -31.61 -6.60
CA ILE A 800 30.10 -30.28 -6.01
C ILE A 800 29.53 -30.36 -4.58
N ILE A 801 28.61 -31.30 -4.33
CA ILE A 801 27.91 -31.44 -3.05
C ILE A 801 28.48 -32.65 -2.30
N ASP A 802 29.26 -32.38 -1.25
CA ASP A 802 29.72 -33.43 -0.32
C ASP A 802 28.51 -34.07 0.40
N THR A 803 28.61 -35.37 0.68
CA THR A 803 27.61 -36.16 1.41
C THR A 803 27.26 -35.50 2.75
N SER A 804 28.23 -34.89 3.43
CA SER A 804 28.00 -34.16 4.68
C SER A 804 27.07 -32.94 4.53
N MET A 805 27.17 -32.21 3.42
CA MET A 805 26.31 -31.06 3.13
C MET A 805 24.89 -31.48 2.81
N LEU A 806 24.74 -32.59 2.08
CA LEU A 806 23.44 -33.15 1.75
C LEU A 806 22.71 -33.65 3.00
N GLU A 807 23.41 -34.34 3.90
CA GLU A 807 22.85 -34.77 5.19
C GLU A 807 22.45 -33.58 6.07
N ASP A 808 23.26 -32.51 6.15
CA ASP A 808 22.89 -31.30 6.91
C ASP A 808 21.63 -30.64 6.32
N TRP A 809 21.55 -30.50 4.99
CA TRP A 809 20.36 -29.98 4.33
C TRP A 809 19.12 -30.86 4.59
N ALA A 810 19.23 -32.17 4.42
CA ALA A 810 18.14 -33.11 4.64
C ALA A 810 17.67 -33.09 6.10
N GLY A 811 18.61 -33.01 7.05
CA GLY A 811 18.32 -32.85 8.47
C GLY A 811 17.52 -31.57 8.76
N ARG A 812 17.94 -30.43 8.20
CA ARG A 812 17.22 -29.15 8.34
C ARG A 812 15.83 -29.19 7.71
N ALA A 813 15.68 -29.81 6.54
CA ALA A 813 14.39 -29.96 5.87
C ALA A 813 13.41 -30.79 6.72
N VAL A 814 13.85 -31.95 7.23
CA VAL A 814 13.04 -32.81 8.10
C VAL A 814 12.70 -32.11 9.42
N GLU A 815 13.64 -31.38 10.03
CA GLU A 815 13.35 -30.63 11.25
C GLU A 815 12.31 -29.52 10.98
N SER A 816 12.39 -28.84 9.83
CA SER A 816 11.37 -27.85 9.45
C SER A 816 9.96 -28.46 9.36
N TRP A 817 9.83 -29.69 8.87
CA TRP A 817 8.55 -30.41 8.84
C TRP A 817 8.06 -30.75 10.23
N ARG A 818 8.96 -31.22 11.11
CA ARG A 818 8.65 -31.50 12.52
C ARG A 818 8.18 -30.25 13.25
N GLU A 819 8.89 -29.14 13.07
CA GLU A 819 8.52 -27.84 13.63
C GLU A 819 7.16 -27.36 13.12
N GLY A 820 6.91 -27.45 11.81
CA GLY A 820 5.63 -27.08 11.21
C GLY A 820 4.45 -27.88 11.77
N VAL A 821 4.55 -29.21 11.80
CA VAL A 821 3.51 -30.10 12.34
C VAL A 821 3.33 -29.92 13.85
N LYS A 822 4.43 -29.70 14.59
CA LYS A 822 4.37 -29.35 16.02
C LYS A 822 3.64 -28.02 16.23
N GLY A 823 3.89 -27.02 15.40
CA GLY A 823 3.16 -25.75 15.39
C GLY A 823 1.66 -25.96 15.20
N TRP A 824 1.28 -26.76 14.20
CA TRP A 824 -0.10 -27.16 13.96
C TRP A 824 -0.76 -27.88 15.13
N SER A 825 0.01 -28.63 15.92
CA SER A 825 -0.50 -29.29 17.13
C SER A 825 -0.95 -28.31 18.22
N THR A 826 -0.54 -27.04 18.16
CA THR A 826 -0.95 -25.98 19.10
C THR A 826 -2.21 -25.23 18.68
N VAL A 827 -2.66 -25.43 17.43
CA VAL A 827 -3.81 -24.72 16.86
C VAL A 827 -5.10 -25.13 17.57
N LYS A 828 -5.92 -24.14 17.92
CA LYS A 828 -7.25 -24.34 18.50
C LYS A 828 -8.22 -24.79 17.42
N LEU A 829 -8.92 -25.88 17.70
CA LEU A 829 -9.96 -26.44 16.83
C LEU A 829 -11.37 -26.27 17.44
N GLU A 830 -11.46 -25.68 18.63
CA GLU A 830 -12.68 -25.37 19.38
C GLU A 830 -12.50 -24.11 20.21
#